data_AF-A0A3M3JVA8-F1
#
_entry.id   AF-A0A3M3JVA8-F1
#
_cell.length_a   1.000
_cell.length_b   1.000
_cell.length_c   1.000
_cell.angle_alpha   90.00
_cell.angle_beta   90.00
_cell.angle_gamma   90.00
#
_symmetry.space_group_name_H-M   'P 1'
#
loop_
_entity.id
_entity.type
_entity.pdbx_description
1 polymer ?
#
loop_
_entity_poly.entity_id
_entity_poly.type
_entity_poly.pdbx_seq_one_letter_code
_entity_poly.pdbx_strand_id
1 'polypeptide(L)'
;MITGEPDMNEQPFSLLRNLARSGDNTHKHDDGQVSFIDAMEKLNVHSVFDIVRRSKTAFVRELSRISDADAALAYENARCYATQIVRLYRNQLLSSGRTQQLTRRTGVRSLVDIGPGFPNLFKENWDLLCKVGAIEAKDSPVAYLTSLYRFALEQLEGSIAEDSRIKLHDRRPDLEDLLIDQQSTFTPIPTLHIVNQVLSKAISAYVDTVPADKNKSIYQLVAEKQHPFQFPYNFHFQQISLGLAGKKPTLGELSYRVSLEVPTTSGYGSDYGKVQHSSAIAQVLMSGAGPEQQSIVLEPALSSQANADTSADLTRQFFKTKYNVDYVDDASNPLNNLNVFLEKTGLDSDGVEALLAIGSHTAYASPNILSAKHTADEDSPLEASLKAIKARFGAGYVNGPTTQPAMATSKDAYGIERLINTSVDRFDRLQRMIRLQRWTGIPFSALDTLIMAVIRSEGSVNLPMVLTVNTLRALGTYRYLDKRYGLAPDEFAAFVHLMAGEANDGRLPMFDRVFNNPALFDTPLVLSGSILYLDHDSSQYVKARAQLSRALHLSSTHEGLRQLAIDVRELIGNAPTDFRLNLRMISSLYRQTRIASMLGLTALESRALIDLLGSESYRKKVISGQLDDTEPDVLDILMQLDWAVTWLKASDRDIATLRRQIGWDMTETIVTQELTVQLEQLTNDARQAVLKRDQLASLDLPSKDDQNNAITWWNILHVLIDLSGLVIPQPLAEDPAFSIRRTLHERLSHIAIGEPLLTEIEARLATFILNGYLNQHRLMEGLLLTLTGLPLDRCEPVIRWAGSDVSKFLGELLLGKGVIQTLTKLIRYSEVSQQLGLSARALRTFLINPRWLYPEVGFLLPLSMNSLYLLDRYRDWRDNCGYPEEALLEYFKQANDTPRDNTQCAARLASLTGWTSSEVLAANALLTGSDRIASNMHEVDWLSRMHNASDVTGLSAKQLLSATDLTATSTASHWKSVGEAVIAANR
;
A
#
# COMPACT_ATOMS: atom_id res chain seq x y z
N MET A 1 -1.77 107.46 0.59
CA MET A 1 -1.85 108.07 -0.76
C MET A 1 -1.39 107.04 -1.76
N ILE A 2 -2.31 106.68 -2.66
CA ILE A 2 -2.15 106.04 -3.96
C ILE A 2 -1.62 104.59 -3.98
N THR A 3 -2.62 103.72 -4.09
CA THR A 3 -2.68 102.38 -4.67
C THR A 3 -1.96 102.23 -6.01
N GLY A 4 -1.25 101.12 -6.17
CA GLY A 4 -0.88 100.53 -7.45
C GLY A 4 -0.81 99.01 -7.29
N GLU A 5 -1.92 98.33 -7.55
CA GLU A 5 -1.92 96.88 -7.84
C GLU A 5 -1.08 96.65 -9.11
N PRO A 6 -0.14 95.69 -9.11
CA PRO A 6 0.41 95.19 -10.34
C PRO A 6 -0.60 94.24 -10.98
N ASP A 7 -0.89 94.49 -12.24
CA ASP A 7 -1.76 93.71 -13.12
C ASP A 7 -1.31 92.23 -13.16
N MET A 8 -2.18 91.32 -12.73
CA MET A 8 -1.93 89.88 -12.51
C MET A 8 -2.40 88.99 -13.67
N ASN A 9 -2.35 89.50 -14.91
CA ASN A 9 -2.78 88.75 -16.11
C ASN A 9 -1.70 88.47 -17.17
N GLU A 10 -0.42 88.77 -16.89
CA GLU A 10 0.70 88.17 -17.63
C GLU A 10 1.18 86.93 -16.88
N GLN A 11 0.99 85.73 -17.43
CA GLN A 11 1.63 84.52 -16.91
C GLN A 11 3.16 84.76 -16.82
N PRO A 12 3.73 84.86 -15.63
CA PRO A 12 5.13 85.20 -15.48
C PRO A 12 5.97 83.96 -15.84
N PHE A 13 6.83 84.09 -16.85
CA PHE A 13 7.85 83.11 -17.22
C PHE A 13 7.36 81.68 -17.53
N SER A 14 6.67 81.47 -18.65
CA SER A 14 6.65 80.13 -19.26
C SER A 14 8.07 79.79 -19.72
N LEU A 15 8.77 78.92 -18.99
CA LEU A 15 10.13 78.44 -19.32
C LEU A 15 10.23 77.91 -20.75
N LEU A 16 9.11 77.40 -21.29
CA LEU A 16 8.99 76.93 -22.67
C LEU A 16 9.28 78.06 -23.68
N ARG A 17 8.87 79.30 -23.41
CA ARG A 17 9.12 80.46 -24.30
C ARG A 17 10.61 80.81 -24.43
N ASN A 18 11.44 80.37 -23.48
CA ASN A 18 12.87 80.67 -23.43
C ASN A 18 13.76 79.51 -23.92
N LEU A 19 13.18 78.44 -24.45
CA LEU A 19 13.94 77.24 -24.87
C LEU A 19 14.63 77.41 -26.22
N ALA A 20 14.00 78.11 -27.16
CA ALA A 20 14.59 78.50 -28.43
C ALA A 20 14.29 79.98 -28.68
N ARG A 21 15.22 80.72 -29.29
CA ARG A 21 14.95 82.10 -29.69
C ARG A 21 13.79 82.09 -30.68
N SER A 22 12.73 82.84 -30.39
CA SER A 22 11.78 83.25 -31.44
C SER A 22 12.60 83.97 -32.50
N GLY A 23 12.73 83.38 -33.69
CA GLY A 23 13.34 84.08 -34.81
C GLY A 23 12.64 85.43 -34.97
N ASP A 24 13.42 86.50 -35.14
CA ASP A 24 12.89 87.82 -35.49
C ASP A 24 11.88 87.66 -36.61
N ASN A 25 10.69 88.28 -36.46
CA ASN A 25 9.60 88.32 -37.45
C ASN A 25 10.01 89.03 -38.75
N THR A 26 11.04 88.55 -39.45
CA THR A 26 11.59 89.18 -40.67
C THR A 26 11.98 88.19 -41.77
N HIS A 27 11.65 86.90 -41.66
CA HIS A 27 11.72 85.97 -42.80
C HIS A 27 10.33 85.43 -43.14
N LYS A 28 9.98 85.52 -44.43
CA LYS A 28 8.75 84.97 -45.03
C LYS A 28 8.59 83.51 -44.59
N HIS A 29 7.51 83.21 -43.86
CA HIS A 29 7.11 81.84 -43.55
C HIS A 29 6.75 81.11 -44.85
N ASP A 30 7.33 79.94 -45.07
CA ASP A 30 6.78 78.95 -46.02
C ASP A 30 5.44 78.44 -45.47
N ASP A 31 4.45 78.30 -46.36
CA ASP A 31 3.07 77.92 -46.05
C ASP A 31 3.00 76.56 -45.31
N GLY A 32 2.98 76.58 -43.97
CA GLY A 32 2.64 75.42 -43.14
C GLY A 32 3.36 75.29 -41.79
N GLN A 33 4.45 76.03 -41.54
CA GLN A 33 5.21 75.90 -40.29
C GLN A 33 4.74 76.89 -39.23
N VAL A 34 4.59 76.40 -38.00
CA VAL A 34 4.09 77.20 -36.87
C VAL A 34 5.21 77.65 -35.93
N SER A 35 4.92 78.69 -35.14
CA SER A 35 5.85 79.18 -34.12
C SER A 35 6.20 78.07 -33.12
N PHE A 36 7.35 78.17 -32.45
CA PHE A 36 7.78 77.17 -31.46
C PHE A 36 6.72 76.93 -30.36
N ILE A 37 5.98 77.97 -29.95
CA ILE A 37 4.95 77.89 -28.92
C ILE A 37 3.75 77.09 -29.42
N ASP A 38 3.25 77.40 -30.61
CA ASP A 38 2.14 76.69 -31.23
C ASP A 38 2.54 75.24 -31.58
N ALA A 39 3.82 74.99 -31.87
CA ALA A 39 4.37 73.66 -32.08
C ALA A 39 4.41 72.84 -30.78
N MET A 40 4.72 73.45 -29.63
CA MET A 40 4.65 72.79 -28.33
C MET A 40 3.21 72.43 -27.96
N GLU A 41 2.24 73.30 -28.23
CA GLU A 41 0.81 73.00 -28.03
C GLU A 41 0.33 71.87 -28.97
N LYS A 42 0.71 71.90 -30.25
CA LYS A 42 0.41 70.79 -31.19
C LYS A 42 1.07 69.46 -30.81
N LEU A 43 2.26 69.50 -30.20
CA LEU A 43 2.97 68.31 -29.69
C LEU A 43 2.52 67.85 -28.30
N ASN A 44 1.52 68.53 -27.72
CA ASN A 44 0.98 68.30 -26.38
C ASN A 44 2.06 68.36 -25.27
N VAL A 45 2.99 69.31 -25.41
CA VAL A 45 4.11 69.54 -24.48
C VAL A 45 3.77 70.71 -23.57
N HIS A 46 3.54 70.43 -22.29
CA HIS A 46 3.12 71.45 -21.31
C HIS A 46 4.23 71.86 -20.35
N SER A 47 5.31 71.07 -20.26
CA SER A 47 6.44 71.35 -19.39
C SER A 47 7.77 71.01 -20.03
N VAL A 48 8.83 71.61 -19.47
CA VAL A 48 10.22 71.30 -19.82
C VAL A 48 10.55 69.82 -19.57
N PHE A 49 9.87 69.18 -18.61
CA PHE A 49 10.04 67.75 -18.32
C PHE A 49 9.49 66.86 -19.42
N ASP A 50 8.43 67.27 -20.11
CA ASP A 50 7.85 66.48 -21.21
C ASP A 50 8.77 66.43 -22.42
N ILE A 51 9.61 67.47 -22.61
CA ILE A 51 10.68 67.48 -23.61
C ILE A 51 11.79 66.50 -23.22
N VAL A 52 12.26 66.58 -21.97
CA VAL A 52 13.40 65.77 -21.47
C VAL A 52 13.04 64.28 -21.31
N ARG A 53 11.75 63.95 -21.14
CA ARG A 53 11.24 62.57 -21.14
C ARG A 53 11.36 61.87 -22.50
N ARG A 54 11.39 62.63 -23.60
CA ARG A 54 11.62 62.09 -24.95
C ARG A 54 13.12 61.97 -25.21
N SER A 55 13.51 61.06 -26.10
CA SER A 55 14.90 61.03 -26.56
C SER A 55 15.19 62.27 -27.41
N LYS A 56 16.42 62.81 -27.30
CA LYS A 56 16.84 64.00 -28.06
C LYS A 56 16.57 63.85 -29.56
N THR A 57 16.83 62.68 -30.12
CA THR A 57 16.64 62.38 -31.55
C THR A 57 15.17 62.33 -31.95
N ALA A 58 14.28 61.79 -31.10
CA ALA A 58 12.85 61.76 -31.34
C ALA A 58 12.25 63.17 -31.31
N PHE A 59 12.56 63.95 -30.27
CA PHE A 59 12.07 65.32 -30.13
C PHE A 59 12.53 66.21 -31.28
N VAL A 60 13.80 66.12 -31.68
CA VAL A 60 14.34 66.89 -32.81
C VAL A 60 13.59 66.57 -34.10
N ARG A 61 13.31 65.29 -34.36
CA ARG A 61 12.59 64.84 -35.55
C ARG A 61 11.12 65.26 -35.56
N GLU A 62 10.46 65.22 -34.40
CA GLU A 62 9.06 65.60 -34.26
C GLU A 62 8.88 67.11 -34.41
N LEU A 63 9.75 67.90 -33.79
CA LEU A 63 9.68 69.35 -33.88
C LEU A 63 10.04 69.86 -35.28
N SER A 64 11.05 69.27 -35.93
CA SER A 64 11.48 69.68 -37.28
C SER A 64 10.41 69.47 -38.36
N ARG A 65 9.35 68.69 -38.07
CA ARG A 65 8.20 68.51 -38.97
C ARG A 65 7.16 69.62 -38.85
N ILE A 66 7.19 70.38 -37.77
CA ILE A 66 6.11 71.30 -37.37
C ILE A 66 6.62 72.75 -37.27
N SER A 67 7.90 72.94 -36.94
CA SER A 67 8.52 74.25 -36.75
C SER A 67 9.98 74.26 -37.21
N ASP A 68 10.44 75.41 -37.68
CA ASP A 68 11.85 75.70 -38.04
C ASP A 68 12.75 76.03 -36.84
N ALA A 69 12.20 76.02 -35.63
CA ALA A 69 12.96 76.28 -34.42
C ALA A 69 14.09 75.25 -34.22
N ASP A 70 15.24 75.69 -33.70
CA ASP A 70 16.36 74.81 -33.37
C ASP A 70 15.97 73.85 -32.24
N ALA A 71 15.49 72.67 -32.65
CA ALA A 71 15.02 71.62 -31.76
C ALA A 71 16.14 71.05 -30.88
N ALA A 72 17.38 71.06 -31.36
CA ALA A 72 18.52 70.55 -30.61
C ALA A 72 18.88 71.50 -29.47
N LEU A 73 18.88 72.81 -29.73
CA LEU A 73 19.08 73.84 -28.71
C LEU A 73 17.93 73.88 -27.70
N ALA A 74 16.68 73.78 -28.18
CA ALA A 74 15.49 73.70 -27.32
C ALA A 74 15.57 72.55 -26.33
N TYR A 75 16.00 71.37 -26.78
CA TYR A 75 16.18 70.19 -25.92
C TYR A 75 17.28 70.39 -24.88
N GLU A 76 18.42 70.99 -25.25
CA GLU A 76 19.52 71.23 -24.31
C GLU A 76 19.15 72.27 -23.25
N ASN A 77 18.50 73.36 -23.65
CA ASN A 77 17.97 74.37 -22.71
C ASN A 77 16.92 73.76 -21.80
N ALA A 78 16.06 72.90 -22.35
CA ALA A 78 15.05 72.20 -21.57
C ALA A 78 15.72 71.30 -20.51
N ARG A 79 16.74 70.54 -20.90
CA ARG A 79 17.53 69.71 -19.99
C ARG A 79 18.18 70.53 -18.88
N CYS A 80 18.75 71.69 -19.19
CA CYS A 80 19.35 72.60 -18.22
C CYS A 80 18.31 73.11 -17.20
N TYR A 81 17.18 73.64 -17.67
CA TYR A 81 16.11 74.12 -16.79
C TYR A 81 15.48 72.99 -15.96
N ALA A 82 15.22 71.83 -16.56
CA ALA A 82 14.73 70.66 -15.84
C ALA A 82 15.70 70.25 -14.72
N THR A 83 17.01 70.25 -15.00
CA THR A 83 18.04 69.94 -13.99
C THR A 83 18.06 70.96 -12.86
N GLN A 84 17.93 72.25 -13.19
CA GLN A 84 17.88 73.32 -12.18
C GLN A 84 16.62 73.22 -11.31
N ILE A 85 15.45 73.01 -11.91
CA ILE A 85 14.18 72.82 -11.20
C ILE A 85 14.25 71.59 -10.30
N VAL A 86 14.76 70.46 -10.80
CA VAL A 86 14.95 69.24 -10.00
C VAL A 86 15.88 69.49 -8.83
N ARG A 87 16.96 70.25 -9.02
CA ARG A 87 17.89 70.62 -7.95
C ARG A 87 17.22 71.50 -6.90
N LEU A 88 16.47 72.52 -7.32
CA LEU A 88 15.73 73.40 -6.42
C LEU A 88 14.66 72.63 -5.63
N TYR A 89 13.91 71.77 -6.31
CA TYR A 89 12.91 70.92 -5.69
C TYR A 89 13.52 69.92 -4.70
N ARG A 90 14.63 69.26 -5.06
CA ARG A 90 15.37 68.38 -4.14
C ARG A 90 15.86 69.14 -2.91
N ASN A 91 16.40 70.35 -3.09
CA ASN A 91 16.83 71.18 -1.98
C ASN A 91 15.66 71.57 -1.06
N GLN A 92 14.49 71.89 -1.62
CA GLN A 92 13.27 72.20 -0.86
C GLN A 92 12.73 70.98 -0.10
N LEU A 93 12.86 69.78 -0.66
CA LEU A 93 12.45 68.54 0.02
C LEU A 93 13.43 68.15 1.14
N LEU A 94 14.74 68.31 0.90
CA LEU A 94 15.77 67.92 1.85
C LEU A 94 15.91 68.92 2.99
N SER A 95 15.65 70.21 2.74
CA SER A 95 15.80 71.28 3.73
C SER A 95 14.46 71.92 4.06
N SER A 96 14.06 71.89 5.33
CA SER A 96 12.84 72.56 5.81
C SER A 96 13.01 74.08 5.93
N GLY A 97 14.24 74.60 5.75
CA GLY A 97 14.60 76.00 5.99
C GLY A 97 14.57 76.42 7.47
N ARG A 98 14.04 75.56 8.35
CA ARG A 98 13.91 75.78 9.79
C ARG A 98 15.13 75.23 10.53
N THR A 99 15.67 76.03 11.43
CA THR A 99 16.66 75.56 12.40
C THR A 99 15.96 74.65 13.41
N GLN A 100 16.40 73.40 13.48
CA GLN A 100 15.82 72.42 14.38
C GLN A 100 16.28 72.67 15.82
N GLN A 101 15.36 72.56 16.78
CA GLN A 101 15.70 72.54 18.21
C GLN A 101 16.29 71.17 18.55
N LEU A 102 17.62 71.06 18.50
CA LEU A 102 18.32 69.85 18.93
C LEU A 102 18.11 69.59 20.43
N THR A 103 17.91 68.32 20.74
CA THR A 103 18.00 67.70 22.08
C THR A 103 19.28 68.15 22.81
N ARG A 104 19.18 68.33 24.15
CA ARG A 104 20.20 68.91 25.06
C ARG A 104 21.65 68.67 24.58
N ARG A 105 22.32 69.74 24.11
CA ARG A 105 23.76 69.73 23.80
C ARG A 105 24.56 69.57 25.10
N THR A 106 25.49 68.62 25.18
CA THR A 106 26.38 68.40 26.34
C THR A 106 27.86 68.59 25.99
N GLY A 107 28.67 68.98 26.98
CA GLY A 107 30.12 69.18 26.84
C GLY A 107 30.54 70.52 26.20
N VAL A 108 31.82 70.65 25.80
CA VAL A 108 32.42 71.88 25.24
C VAL A 108 31.64 72.45 24.03
N ARG A 109 30.84 71.62 23.35
CA ARG A 109 29.98 71.99 22.23
C ARG A 109 28.73 72.80 22.62
N SER A 110 28.43 72.98 23.90
CA SER A 110 27.38 73.90 24.39
C SER A 110 27.87 75.34 24.58
N LEU A 111 29.18 75.61 24.45
CA LEU A 111 29.78 76.94 24.67
C LEU A 111 29.68 77.87 23.45
N VAL A 112 29.12 77.40 22.33
CA VAL A 112 28.88 78.21 21.13
C VAL A 112 27.40 78.09 20.76
N ASP A 113 26.69 79.22 20.74
CA ASP A 113 25.24 79.27 20.50
C ASP A 113 24.87 78.64 19.13
N ILE A 114 25.72 78.82 18.10
CA ILE A 114 25.54 78.25 16.76
C ILE A 114 26.89 77.78 16.19
N GLY A 115 27.33 76.57 16.56
CA GLY A 115 28.47 75.93 15.88
C GLY A 115 28.10 75.34 14.51
N PRO A 116 29.08 75.11 13.59
CA PRO A 116 28.88 74.45 12.31
C PRO A 116 28.59 72.95 12.53
N GLY A 117 27.38 72.65 12.97
CA GLY A 117 26.84 71.31 13.09
C GLY A 117 26.04 70.94 11.85
N PHE A 118 26.05 69.66 11.50
CA PHE A 118 25.30 69.10 10.37
C PHE A 118 23.83 69.59 10.32
N PRO A 119 23.05 69.58 11.43
CA PRO A 119 21.65 70.05 11.39
C PRO A 119 21.49 71.56 11.15
N ASN A 120 22.49 72.38 11.54
CA ASN A 120 22.47 73.83 11.33
C ASN A 120 22.86 74.21 9.89
N LEU A 121 23.74 73.41 9.27
CA LEU A 121 24.23 73.62 7.90
C LEU A 121 23.23 73.16 6.85
N PHE A 122 22.59 72.00 7.07
CA PHE A 122 21.71 71.38 6.08
C PHE A 122 20.21 71.58 6.37
N LYS A 123 19.84 71.92 7.61
CA LYS A 123 18.46 72.22 8.04
C LYS A 123 17.45 71.19 7.54
N GLU A 124 17.75 69.91 7.80
CA GLU A 124 17.04 68.80 7.17
C GLU A 124 15.53 68.83 7.43
N ASN A 125 14.75 68.20 6.56
CA ASN A 125 13.33 68.01 6.79
C ASN A 125 13.06 66.61 7.35
N TRP A 126 13.10 66.46 8.69
CA TRP A 126 12.88 65.15 9.34
C TRP A 126 11.50 64.56 9.09
N ASP A 127 10.49 65.39 8.82
CA ASP A 127 9.12 64.92 8.54
C ASP A 127 9.03 64.14 7.22
N LEU A 128 10.03 64.29 6.34
CA LEU A 128 10.15 63.57 5.06
C LEU A 128 11.23 62.46 5.09
N LEU A 129 11.83 62.20 6.26
CA LEU A 129 12.77 61.10 6.46
C LEU A 129 12.03 59.90 7.03
N CYS A 130 12.35 58.72 6.53
CA CYS A 130 11.83 57.45 7.02
C CYS A 130 12.90 56.69 7.82
N LYS A 131 12.50 55.65 8.54
CA LYS A 131 13.45 54.74 9.18
C LYS A 131 14.23 53.94 8.12
N VAL A 132 15.44 53.53 8.47
CA VAL A 132 16.24 52.62 7.63
C VAL A 132 15.48 51.30 7.46
N GLY A 133 15.30 50.86 6.21
CA GLY A 133 14.54 49.65 5.88
C GLY A 133 13.01 49.83 5.84
N ALA A 134 12.50 51.05 5.99
CA ALA A 134 11.07 51.32 5.79
C ALA A 134 10.66 51.20 4.31
N ILE A 135 9.41 50.85 4.03
CA ILE A 135 8.91 50.68 2.65
C ILE A 135 8.98 51.98 1.83
N GLU A 136 8.78 53.11 2.48
CA GLU A 136 8.80 54.44 1.86
C GLU A 136 10.23 54.97 1.59
N ALA A 137 11.27 54.22 1.99
CA ALA A 137 12.65 54.58 1.70
C ALA A 137 12.91 54.57 0.18
N LYS A 138 13.69 55.54 -0.30
CA LYS A 138 13.97 55.68 -1.75
C LYS A 138 14.83 54.54 -2.31
N ASP A 139 15.55 53.86 -1.44
CA ASP A 139 16.38 52.69 -1.70
C ASP A 139 15.68 51.38 -1.28
N SER A 140 14.39 51.44 -0.94
CA SER A 140 13.64 50.23 -0.57
C SER A 140 13.47 49.29 -1.77
N PRO A 141 13.27 47.98 -1.53
CA PRO A 141 12.90 47.03 -2.59
C PRO A 141 11.63 47.45 -3.35
N VAL A 142 10.70 48.14 -2.67
CA VAL A 142 9.46 48.68 -3.26
C VAL A 142 9.76 49.81 -4.26
N ALA A 143 10.65 50.73 -3.90
CA ALA A 143 11.06 51.82 -4.77
C ALA A 143 11.76 51.28 -6.03
N TYR A 144 12.57 50.23 -5.86
CA TYR A 144 13.20 49.51 -6.96
C TYR A 144 12.16 48.81 -7.86
N LEU A 145 11.23 48.04 -7.27
CA LEU A 145 10.16 47.35 -7.99
C LEU A 145 9.30 48.33 -8.81
N THR A 146 8.90 49.45 -8.21
CA THR A 146 8.09 50.48 -8.87
C THR A 146 8.84 51.11 -10.04
N SER A 147 10.15 51.34 -9.88
CA SER A 147 11.01 51.86 -10.94
C SER A 147 11.14 50.86 -12.09
N LEU A 148 11.30 49.56 -11.80
CA LEU A 148 11.34 48.49 -12.80
C LEU A 148 10.01 48.34 -13.54
N TYR A 149 8.89 48.38 -12.83
CA TYR A 149 7.56 48.23 -13.42
C TYR A 149 7.26 49.39 -14.39
N ARG A 150 7.54 50.64 -13.99
CA ARG A 150 7.44 51.80 -14.87
C ARG A 150 8.38 51.72 -16.06
N PHE A 151 9.63 51.27 -15.84
CA PHE A 151 10.58 51.08 -16.92
C PHE A 151 10.07 50.06 -17.95
N ALA A 152 9.52 48.93 -17.50
CA ALA A 152 8.96 47.92 -18.38
C ALA A 152 7.79 48.46 -19.22
N LEU A 153 6.84 49.15 -18.60
CA LEU A 153 5.67 49.70 -19.31
C LEU A 153 6.03 50.88 -20.23
N GLU A 154 6.77 51.87 -19.73
CA GLU A 154 7.02 53.12 -20.45
C GLU A 154 8.13 52.99 -21.50
N GLN A 155 9.19 52.23 -21.21
CA GLN A 155 10.39 52.19 -22.05
C GLN A 155 10.44 50.95 -22.96
N LEU A 156 10.06 49.77 -22.44
CA LEU A 156 10.08 48.54 -23.25
C LEU A 156 8.81 48.42 -24.09
N GLU A 157 7.63 48.48 -23.46
CA GLU A 157 6.37 48.33 -24.18
C GLU A 157 5.98 49.57 -25.00
N GLY A 158 6.30 50.77 -24.51
CA GLY A 158 6.10 52.04 -25.21
C GLY A 158 7.04 52.29 -26.40
N SER A 159 8.01 51.40 -26.65
CA SER A 159 8.88 51.43 -27.83
C SER A 159 8.18 50.91 -29.09
N ILE A 160 8.77 51.14 -30.28
CA ILE A 160 8.20 50.74 -31.60
C ILE A 160 7.60 49.34 -31.52
N ALA A 161 6.30 49.22 -31.84
CA ALA A 161 5.55 47.97 -31.71
C ALA A 161 6.09 46.90 -32.68
N GLU A 162 6.42 45.73 -32.13
CA GLU A 162 6.61 44.50 -32.90
C GLU A 162 5.35 43.65 -32.73
N ASP A 163 4.83 43.08 -33.82
CA ASP A 163 3.56 42.32 -33.82
C ASP A 163 3.61 41.06 -32.93
N SER A 164 4.79 40.57 -32.57
CA SER A 164 5.01 39.40 -31.70
C SER A 164 5.22 39.74 -30.22
N ARG A 165 5.17 41.02 -29.82
CA ARG A 165 5.42 41.45 -28.43
C ARG A 165 4.23 41.10 -27.53
N ILE A 166 4.44 40.21 -26.56
CA ILE A 166 3.47 39.91 -25.51
C ILE A 166 3.69 40.88 -24.33
N LYS A 167 2.65 41.64 -23.96
CA LYS A 167 2.75 42.64 -22.88
C LYS A 167 2.84 41.98 -21.51
N LEU A 168 3.41 42.70 -20.55
CA LEU A 168 3.56 42.25 -19.17
C LEU A 168 2.19 42.01 -18.51
N HIS A 169 1.22 42.88 -18.78
CA HIS A 169 -0.16 42.71 -18.29
C HIS A 169 -0.80 41.42 -18.84
N ASP A 170 -0.56 41.06 -20.11
CA ASP A 170 -1.10 39.83 -20.69
C ASP A 170 -0.46 38.57 -20.09
N ARG A 171 0.82 38.65 -19.72
CA ARG A 171 1.58 37.53 -19.11
C ARG A 171 1.27 37.33 -17.64
N ARG A 172 1.09 38.43 -16.91
CA ARG A 172 0.93 38.50 -15.45
C ARG A 172 -0.05 39.60 -15.07
N PRO A 173 -1.36 39.40 -15.35
CA PRO A 173 -2.39 40.40 -15.06
C PRO A 173 -2.52 40.68 -13.56
N ASP A 174 -2.10 39.72 -12.72
CA ASP A 174 -2.14 39.82 -11.28
C ASP A 174 -1.18 40.86 -10.68
N LEU A 175 -0.10 41.26 -11.39
CA LEU A 175 0.91 42.17 -10.84
C LEU A 175 0.37 43.57 -10.51
N GLU A 176 -0.62 44.04 -11.26
CA GLU A 176 -1.24 45.36 -11.07
C GLU A 176 -2.07 45.42 -9.78
N ASP A 177 -2.71 44.31 -9.42
CA ASP A 177 -3.60 44.19 -8.27
C ASP A 177 -2.86 43.87 -6.95
N LEU A 178 -1.54 43.63 -6.99
CA LEU A 178 -0.76 43.26 -5.80
C LEU A 178 -0.62 44.45 -4.85
N LEU A 179 -1.17 44.31 -3.65
CA LEU A 179 -1.02 45.31 -2.58
C LEU A 179 0.43 45.34 -2.07
N ILE A 180 1.02 46.54 -2.10
CA ILE A 180 2.35 46.79 -1.55
C ILE A 180 2.21 47.29 -0.11
N ASP A 181 2.55 46.44 0.85
CA ASP A 181 2.63 46.77 2.27
C ASP A 181 3.85 46.10 2.93
N GLN A 182 4.04 46.33 4.24
CA GLN A 182 5.16 45.75 4.98
C GLN A 182 5.11 44.21 4.99
N GLN A 183 3.92 43.60 5.06
CA GLN A 183 3.78 42.16 5.11
C GLN A 183 4.06 41.54 3.75
N SER A 184 3.50 42.06 2.66
CA SER A 184 3.71 41.55 1.30
C SER A 184 5.15 41.73 0.80
N THR A 185 5.83 42.79 1.26
CA THR A 185 7.21 43.09 0.84
C THR A 185 8.25 42.20 1.55
N PHE A 186 8.08 41.94 2.85
CA PHE A 186 9.14 41.33 3.68
C PHE A 186 8.83 39.94 4.21
N THR A 187 7.59 39.44 4.08
CA THR A 187 7.26 38.08 4.51
C THR A 187 7.80 37.08 3.49
N PRO A 188 8.70 36.16 3.88
CA PRO A 188 9.21 35.15 2.97
C PRO A 188 8.11 34.13 2.65
N ILE A 189 7.89 33.88 1.37
CA ILE A 189 6.94 32.87 0.86
C ILE A 189 7.64 31.89 -0.08
N PRO A 190 7.28 30.59 -0.08
CA PRO A 190 7.86 29.63 -1.02
C PRO A 190 7.54 30.01 -2.47
N THR A 191 8.55 30.05 -3.35
CA THR A 191 8.36 30.41 -4.76
C THR A 191 7.35 29.53 -5.48
N LEU A 192 7.32 28.22 -5.16
CA LEU A 192 6.37 27.27 -5.74
C LEU A 192 4.90 27.64 -5.41
N HIS A 193 4.66 28.25 -4.25
CA HIS A 193 3.31 28.71 -3.89
C HIS A 193 2.83 29.80 -4.85
N ILE A 194 3.70 30.76 -5.19
CA ILE A 194 3.41 31.82 -6.17
C ILE A 194 3.12 31.20 -7.54
N VAL A 195 3.94 30.24 -7.97
CA VAL A 195 3.75 29.55 -9.26
C VAL A 195 2.37 28.86 -9.31
N ASN A 196 2.01 28.12 -8.27
CA ASN A 196 0.71 27.45 -8.19
C ASN A 196 -0.46 28.43 -8.15
N GLN A 197 -0.34 29.56 -7.44
CA GLN A 197 -1.36 30.60 -7.43
C GLN A 197 -1.59 31.21 -8.81
N VAL A 198 -0.50 31.59 -9.50
CA VAL A 198 -0.56 32.20 -10.84
C VAL A 198 -1.15 31.22 -11.85
N LEU A 199 -0.68 29.96 -11.86
CA LEU A 199 -1.22 28.93 -12.75
C LEU A 199 -2.68 28.63 -12.45
N SER A 200 -3.07 28.56 -11.18
CA SER A 200 -4.46 28.30 -10.79
C SER A 200 -5.41 29.38 -11.28
N LYS A 201 -5.04 30.67 -11.11
CA LYS A 201 -5.83 31.80 -11.62
C LYS A 201 -6.00 31.76 -13.14
N ALA A 202 -4.90 31.49 -13.87
CA ALA A 202 -4.94 31.38 -15.33
C ALA A 202 -5.83 30.22 -15.80
N ILE A 203 -5.75 29.06 -15.14
CA ILE A 203 -6.59 27.90 -15.44
C ILE A 203 -8.06 28.21 -15.15
N SER A 204 -8.38 28.81 -14.00
CA SER A 204 -9.74 29.21 -13.66
C SER A 204 -10.34 30.17 -14.69
N ALA A 205 -9.57 31.20 -15.10
CA ALA A 205 -10.00 32.14 -16.11
C ALA A 205 -10.31 31.47 -17.46
N TYR A 206 -9.51 30.48 -17.86
CA TYR A 206 -9.78 29.68 -19.07
C TYR A 206 -11.01 28.79 -18.92
N VAL A 207 -11.16 28.11 -17.78
CA VAL A 207 -12.29 27.21 -17.49
C VAL A 207 -13.62 27.95 -17.52
N ASP A 208 -13.66 29.20 -17.07
CA ASP A 208 -14.86 30.05 -17.14
C ASP A 208 -15.33 30.32 -18.58
N THR A 209 -14.43 30.23 -19.56
CA THR A 209 -14.76 30.36 -20.99
C THR A 209 -15.31 29.08 -21.61
N VAL A 210 -15.09 27.91 -20.99
CA VAL A 210 -15.50 26.60 -21.51
C VAL A 210 -16.77 26.13 -20.78
N PRO A 211 -17.96 26.15 -21.42
CA PRO A 211 -19.21 25.85 -20.73
C PRO A 211 -19.26 24.47 -20.06
N ALA A 212 -18.60 23.46 -20.63
CA ALA A 212 -18.56 22.10 -20.11
C ALA A 212 -17.79 21.96 -18.78
N ASP A 213 -16.86 22.88 -18.51
CA ASP A 213 -15.96 22.81 -17.35
C ASP A 213 -16.26 23.88 -16.29
N LYS A 214 -17.23 24.77 -16.54
CA LYS A 214 -17.54 26.01 -15.80
C LYS A 214 -17.85 25.87 -14.29
N ASN A 215 -17.89 24.67 -13.73
CA ASN A 215 -18.09 24.44 -12.28
C ASN A 215 -17.14 23.39 -11.71
N LYS A 216 -16.17 22.90 -12.49
CA LYS A 216 -15.23 21.89 -12.04
C LYS A 216 -14.09 22.54 -11.28
N SER A 217 -13.71 21.93 -10.17
CA SER A 217 -12.48 22.32 -9.46
C SER A 217 -11.24 21.96 -10.29
N ILE A 218 -10.13 22.66 -10.08
CA ILE A 218 -8.84 22.36 -10.73
C ILE A 218 -8.44 20.91 -10.49
N TYR A 219 -8.67 20.37 -9.29
CA TYR A 219 -8.36 18.98 -8.95
C TYR A 219 -9.20 17.98 -9.75
N GLN A 220 -10.48 18.28 -10.00
CA GLN A 220 -11.33 17.45 -10.87
C GLN A 220 -10.84 17.47 -12.32
N LEU A 221 -10.53 18.66 -12.86
CA LEU A 221 -10.04 18.80 -14.24
C LEU A 221 -8.76 18.01 -14.49
N VAL A 222 -7.82 18.10 -13.54
CA VAL A 222 -6.52 17.44 -13.63
C VAL A 222 -6.62 15.92 -13.40
N ALA A 223 -7.62 15.46 -12.63
CA ALA A 223 -7.94 14.04 -12.49
C ALA A 223 -8.63 13.46 -13.74
N GLU A 224 -9.51 14.22 -14.40
CA GLU A 224 -10.25 13.76 -15.59
C GLU A 224 -9.40 13.78 -16.87
N LYS A 225 -8.40 14.67 -16.95
CA LYS A 225 -7.58 14.84 -18.14
C LYS A 225 -6.70 13.62 -18.40
N GLN A 226 -6.54 13.26 -19.67
CA GLN A 226 -5.74 12.08 -20.06
C GLN A 226 -4.51 12.45 -20.90
N HIS A 227 -4.55 13.52 -21.69
CA HIS A 227 -3.37 14.10 -22.34
C HIS A 227 -3.06 15.48 -21.76
N PRO A 228 -1.78 15.84 -21.50
CA PRO A 228 -0.55 15.06 -21.69
C PRO A 228 -0.46 13.80 -20.82
N PHE A 229 0.43 12.86 -21.18
CA PHE A 229 0.57 11.54 -20.54
C PHE A 229 1.04 11.60 -19.07
N GLN A 230 1.33 12.77 -18.50
CA GLN A 230 1.53 12.97 -17.07
C GLN A 230 0.21 12.86 -16.28
N PHE A 231 -0.93 13.13 -16.92
CA PHE A 231 -2.26 12.97 -16.32
C PHE A 231 -2.78 11.54 -16.50
N PRO A 232 -3.75 11.06 -15.71
CA PRO A 232 -4.51 11.76 -14.68
C PRO A 232 -3.70 11.98 -13.39
N TYR A 233 -3.96 13.08 -12.70
CA TYR A 233 -3.42 13.34 -11.37
C TYR A 233 -4.56 13.55 -10.37
N ASN A 234 -4.78 12.54 -9.54
CA ASN A 234 -5.76 12.61 -8.46
C ASN A 234 -5.11 13.10 -7.17
N PHE A 235 -5.41 14.35 -6.79
CA PHE A 235 -4.80 15.00 -5.65
C PHE A 235 -5.03 14.25 -4.33
N HIS A 236 -6.24 13.76 -4.08
CA HIS A 236 -6.59 13.09 -2.84
C HIS A 236 -5.96 11.70 -2.72
N PHE A 237 -5.89 10.97 -3.83
CA PHE A 237 -5.11 9.72 -3.89
C PHE A 237 -3.63 9.96 -3.57
N GLN A 238 -3.04 11.05 -4.08
CA GLN A 238 -1.65 11.41 -3.78
C GLN A 238 -1.46 11.80 -2.31
N GLN A 239 -2.42 12.49 -1.70
CA GLN A 239 -2.40 12.76 -0.24
C GLN A 239 -2.35 11.46 0.57
N ILE A 240 -3.18 10.48 0.21
CA ILE A 240 -3.19 9.16 0.88
C ILE A 240 -1.85 8.45 0.66
N SER A 241 -1.39 8.39 -0.59
CA SER A 241 -0.15 7.70 -0.95
C SER A 241 1.08 8.28 -0.25
N LEU A 242 1.17 9.61 -0.16
CA LEU A 242 2.26 10.29 0.53
C LEU A 242 2.13 10.19 2.05
N GLY A 243 0.91 10.28 2.60
CA GLY A 243 0.72 10.19 4.04
C GLY A 243 0.84 8.76 4.60
N LEU A 244 0.66 7.74 3.76
CA LEU A 244 0.95 6.33 4.08
C LEU A 244 2.34 5.86 3.56
N ALA A 245 3.22 6.79 3.19
CA ALA A 245 4.56 6.46 2.70
C ALA A 245 5.51 5.98 3.82
N GLY A 246 6.71 5.53 3.42
CA GLY A 246 7.75 5.09 4.34
C GLY A 246 7.44 3.75 5.01
N LYS A 247 7.55 3.70 6.35
CA LYS A 247 7.35 2.47 7.14
C LYS A 247 5.87 2.14 7.40
N LYS A 248 4.94 3.02 7.02
CA LYS A 248 3.51 2.80 7.17
C LYS A 248 3.00 1.78 6.14
N PRO A 249 1.92 1.02 6.46
CA PRO A 249 1.27 0.15 5.51
C PRO A 249 0.64 0.98 4.37
N THR A 250 0.76 0.49 3.13
CA THR A 250 0.12 1.13 1.98
C THR A 250 -1.41 0.97 2.03
N LEU A 251 -2.16 1.76 1.24
CA LEU A 251 -3.63 1.77 1.29
C LEU A 251 -4.25 0.36 1.18
N GLY A 252 -3.83 -0.44 0.19
CA GLY A 252 -4.32 -1.81 0.04
C GLY A 252 -3.80 -2.78 1.11
N GLU A 253 -2.61 -2.54 1.65
CA GLU A 253 -2.05 -3.35 2.74
C GLU A 253 -2.87 -3.21 4.04
N LEU A 254 -3.53 -2.06 4.26
CA LEU A 254 -4.40 -1.87 5.42
C LEU A 254 -5.46 -2.97 5.51
N SER A 255 -6.07 -3.36 4.39
CA SER A 255 -7.09 -4.42 4.37
C SER A 255 -6.54 -5.76 4.86
N TYR A 256 -5.28 -6.10 4.56
CA TYR A 256 -4.62 -7.29 5.10
C TYR A 256 -4.30 -7.18 6.59
N ARG A 257 -3.94 -5.98 7.08
CA ARG A 257 -3.68 -5.75 8.51
C ARG A 257 -4.95 -5.85 9.35
N VAL A 258 -6.08 -5.37 8.82
CA VAL A 258 -7.36 -5.27 9.53
C VAL A 258 -8.42 -6.26 9.04
N SER A 259 -8.04 -7.27 8.27
CA SER A 259 -8.95 -8.35 7.86
C SER A 259 -9.41 -9.13 9.10
N LEU A 260 -10.70 -9.43 9.22
CA LEU A 260 -11.20 -10.25 10.33
C LEU A 260 -10.54 -11.63 10.26
N GLU A 261 -10.61 -12.26 9.09
CA GLU A 261 -10.01 -13.56 8.84
C GLU A 261 -8.52 -13.46 8.54
N VAL A 262 -7.76 -14.39 9.09
CA VAL A 262 -6.35 -14.66 8.76
C VAL A 262 -6.25 -16.05 8.12
N PRO A 263 -5.13 -16.40 7.46
CA PRO A 263 -5.01 -17.67 6.74
C PRO A 263 -5.34 -18.94 7.56
N THR A 264 -5.20 -18.90 8.89
CA THR A 264 -5.56 -20.03 9.76
C THR A 264 -7.03 -20.07 10.18
N THR A 265 -7.74 -18.94 10.12
CA THR A 265 -9.16 -18.84 10.52
C THR A 265 -10.07 -18.82 9.29
N SER A 266 -9.60 -18.28 8.17
CA SER A 266 -10.24 -18.45 6.87
C SER A 266 -10.27 -19.94 6.53
N GLY A 267 -11.44 -20.47 6.19
CA GLY A 267 -11.50 -21.72 5.43
C GLY A 267 -10.67 -21.60 4.15
N TYR A 268 -10.39 -22.72 3.47
CA TYR A 268 -9.60 -22.75 2.22
C TYR A 268 -10.19 -21.78 1.16
N GLY A 269 -9.75 -20.51 1.16
CA GLY A 269 -10.49 -19.41 0.54
C GLY A 269 -9.70 -18.10 0.53
N SER A 270 -10.28 -17.06 -0.08
CA SER A 270 -9.63 -15.75 -0.34
C SER A 270 -10.07 -14.65 0.65
N ASP A 271 -10.59 -15.05 1.82
CA ASP A 271 -11.08 -14.12 2.84
C ASP A 271 -9.96 -13.35 3.55
N TYR A 272 -8.71 -13.84 3.54
CA TYR A 272 -7.58 -13.07 4.06
C TYR A 272 -7.34 -11.81 3.20
N GLY A 273 -7.47 -10.64 3.81
CA GLY A 273 -7.42 -9.33 3.13
C GLY A 273 -8.79 -8.77 2.76
N LYS A 274 -9.87 -9.51 3.03
CA LYS A 274 -11.25 -9.03 2.92
C LYS A 274 -11.64 -8.25 4.17
N VAL A 275 -12.28 -7.10 3.97
CA VAL A 275 -12.87 -6.27 5.04
C VAL A 275 -14.32 -5.96 4.65
N GLN A 276 -14.54 -4.88 3.89
CA GLN A 276 -15.82 -4.62 3.22
C GLN A 276 -15.84 -5.13 1.78
N HIS A 277 -14.67 -5.16 1.15
CA HIS A 277 -14.45 -5.60 -0.24
C HIS A 277 -13.54 -6.83 -0.26
N SER A 278 -13.50 -7.53 -1.40
CA SER A 278 -12.64 -8.70 -1.58
C SER A 278 -11.14 -8.35 -1.53
N SER A 279 -10.32 -9.35 -1.22
CA SER A 279 -8.85 -9.24 -1.24
C SER A 279 -8.28 -8.81 -2.59
N ALA A 280 -8.98 -9.12 -3.71
CA ALA A 280 -8.64 -8.63 -5.04
C ALA A 280 -8.61 -7.09 -5.12
N ILE A 281 -9.58 -6.40 -4.50
CA ILE A 281 -9.60 -4.92 -4.47
C ILE A 281 -8.43 -4.39 -3.65
N ALA A 282 -8.11 -5.03 -2.52
CA ALA A 282 -6.95 -4.67 -1.72
C ALA A 282 -5.64 -4.79 -2.53
N GLN A 283 -5.46 -5.89 -3.25
CA GLN A 283 -4.31 -6.10 -4.14
C GLN A 283 -4.23 -5.04 -5.24
N VAL A 284 -5.36 -4.68 -5.86
CA VAL A 284 -5.40 -3.59 -6.84
C VAL A 284 -4.95 -2.25 -6.22
N LEU A 285 -5.41 -1.91 -5.02
CA LEU A 285 -4.99 -0.67 -4.34
C LEU A 285 -3.50 -0.69 -3.95
N MET A 286 -2.90 -1.86 -3.74
CA MET A 286 -1.44 -1.98 -3.51
C MET A 286 -0.61 -1.62 -4.75
N SER A 287 -1.18 -1.66 -5.96
CA SER A 287 -0.46 -1.24 -7.20
C SER A 287 -0.02 0.22 -7.13
N GLY A 288 -0.74 1.04 -6.35
CA GLY A 288 -0.56 2.48 -6.27
C GLY A 288 -1.08 3.23 -7.49
N ALA A 289 -1.99 2.62 -8.25
CA ALA A 289 -2.80 3.32 -9.24
C ALA A 289 -4.02 3.97 -8.56
N GLY A 290 -4.24 5.27 -8.79
CA GLY A 290 -5.46 5.98 -8.40
C GLY A 290 -6.69 5.56 -9.23
N PRO A 291 -7.90 5.98 -8.86
CA PRO A 291 -9.14 5.50 -9.49
C PRO A 291 -9.19 5.76 -11.01
N GLU A 292 -8.75 6.94 -11.46
CA GLU A 292 -8.73 7.27 -12.90
C GLU A 292 -7.62 6.51 -13.64
N GLN A 293 -6.50 6.22 -12.98
CA GLN A 293 -5.42 5.40 -13.55
C GLN A 293 -5.88 3.95 -13.73
N GLN A 294 -6.58 3.39 -12.74
CA GLN A 294 -7.19 2.06 -12.83
C GLN A 294 -8.23 2.02 -13.95
N SER A 295 -9.06 3.06 -14.08
CA SER A 295 -10.04 3.17 -15.17
C SER A 295 -9.39 3.15 -16.56
N ILE A 296 -8.26 3.84 -16.76
CA ILE A 296 -7.54 3.83 -18.05
C ILE A 296 -6.96 2.44 -18.35
N VAL A 297 -6.41 1.76 -17.35
CA VAL A 297 -5.80 0.44 -17.52
C VAL A 297 -6.85 -0.61 -17.86
N LEU A 298 -8.01 -0.54 -17.21
CA LEU A 298 -9.11 -1.51 -17.34
C LEU A 298 -10.16 -1.14 -18.40
N GLU A 299 -9.99 -0.01 -19.09
CA GLU A 299 -10.89 0.41 -20.17
C GLU A 299 -11.00 -0.70 -21.23
N PRO A 300 -12.19 -1.05 -21.75
CA PRO A 300 -12.28 -2.05 -22.80
C PRO A 300 -11.45 -1.67 -24.02
N ALA A 301 -10.89 -2.65 -24.73
CA ALA A 301 -10.11 -2.37 -25.94
C ALA A 301 -10.98 -1.66 -26.98
N LEU A 302 -10.46 -0.62 -27.64
CA LEU A 302 -11.25 0.16 -28.61
C LEU A 302 -11.83 -0.72 -29.74
N SER A 303 -11.08 -1.73 -30.17
CA SER A 303 -11.50 -2.72 -31.17
C SER A 303 -12.74 -3.54 -30.75
N SER A 304 -13.01 -3.67 -29.45
CA SER A 304 -14.16 -4.39 -28.91
C SER A 304 -15.43 -3.54 -28.77
N GLN A 305 -15.30 -2.21 -28.81
CA GLN A 305 -16.41 -1.26 -28.63
C GLN A 305 -17.01 -0.77 -29.96
N ALA A 306 -16.34 -1.03 -31.08
CA ALA A 306 -16.69 -0.51 -32.38
C ALA A 306 -17.74 -1.38 -33.10
N ASN A 307 -18.95 -0.83 -33.34
CA ASN A 307 -19.86 -1.31 -34.39
C ASN A 307 -19.51 -0.65 -35.73
N ALA A 308 -19.89 -1.27 -36.86
CA ALA A 308 -19.52 -0.79 -38.21
C ALA A 308 -19.84 0.71 -38.43
N ASP A 309 -20.96 1.21 -37.89
CA ASP A 309 -21.46 2.57 -38.15
C ASP A 309 -20.95 3.65 -37.17
N THR A 310 -20.44 3.29 -35.98
CA THR A 310 -19.96 4.26 -34.94
C THR A 310 -18.45 4.23 -34.71
N SER A 311 -17.74 3.32 -35.38
CA SER A 311 -16.31 3.05 -35.19
C SER A 311 -15.38 4.24 -35.46
N ALA A 312 -15.65 5.02 -36.53
CA ALA A 312 -14.77 6.10 -36.97
C ALA A 312 -14.76 7.29 -35.99
N ASP A 313 -15.92 7.68 -35.48
CA ASP A 313 -16.04 8.80 -34.54
C ASP A 313 -15.48 8.45 -33.16
N LEU A 314 -15.73 7.22 -32.68
CA LEU A 314 -15.11 6.70 -31.45
C LEU A 314 -13.58 6.68 -31.56
N THR A 315 -13.05 6.25 -32.71
CA THR A 315 -11.60 6.23 -32.96
C THR A 315 -11.02 7.64 -32.95
N ARG A 316 -11.64 8.59 -33.65
CA ARG A 316 -11.21 10.00 -33.63
C ARG A 316 -11.25 10.59 -32.23
N GLN A 317 -12.32 10.32 -31.47
CA GLN A 317 -12.46 10.78 -30.09
C GLN A 317 -11.39 10.17 -29.18
N PHE A 318 -11.07 8.88 -29.34
CA PHE A 318 -9.99 8.21 -28.62
C PHE A 318 -8.64 8.92 -28.84
N PHE A 319 -8.23 9.13 -30.10
CA PHE A 319 -6.95 9.79 -30.40
C PHE A 319 -6.93 11.25 -29.94
N LYS A 320 -8.06 11.96 -30.05
CA LYS A 320 -8.17 13.33 -29.53
C LYS A 320 -8.02 13.36 -28.00
N THR A 321 -8.61 12.41 -27.29
CA THR A 321 -8.60 12.36 -25.82
C THR A 321 -7.26 11.89 -25.27
N LYS A 322 -6.70 10.82 -25.84
CA LYS A 322 -5.49 10.14 -25.32
C LYS A 322 -4.19 10.76 -25.82
N TYR A 323 -4.16 11.23 -27.06
CA TYR A 323 -2.96 11.75 -27.73
C TYR A 323 -3.05 13.23 -28.15
N ASN A 324 -4.24 13.83 -28.11
CA ASN A 324 -4.51 15.19 -28.58
C ASN A 324 -4.10 15.40 -30.05
N VAL A 325 -4.47 14.45 -30.91
CA VAL A 325 -4.23 14.46 -32.36
C VAL A 325 -5.55 14.26 -33.11
N ASP A 326 -5.70 14.96 -34.22
CA ASP A 326 -6.80 14.73 -35.15
C ASP A 326 -6.46 13.52 -36.04
N TYR A 327 -7.09 12.37 -35.73
CA TYR A 327 -6.77 11.08 -36.33
C TYR A 327 -7.25 10.97 -37.79
N VAL A 328 -6.39 10.40 -38.62
CA VAL A 328 -6.68 10.03 -40.01
C VAL A 328 -6.38 8.54 -40.17
N ASP A 329 -7.33 7.79 -40.70
CA ASP A 329 -7.27 6.32 -40.83
C ASP A 329 -6.49 5.87 -42.07
N ASP A 330 -5.26 6.39 -42.22
CA ASP A 330 -4.37 6.08 -43.33
C ASP A 330 -2.88 6.29 -42.93
N ALA A 331 -1.97 6.19 -43.92
CA ALA A 331 -0.54 6.42 -43.71
C ALA A 331 -0.21 7.85 -43.25
N SER A 332 -1.14 8.80 -43.45
CA SER A 332 -1.05 10.21 -43.09
C SER A 332 -1.39 10.49 -41.63
N ASN A 333 -1.74 9.47 -40.83
CA ASN A 333 -1.89 9.61 -39.38
C ASN A 333 -0.67 10.35 -38.79
N PRO A 334 -0.86 11.50 -38.11
CA PRO A 334 0.24 12.30 -37.58
C PRO A 334 1.12 11.53 -36.60
N LEU A 335 0.55 10.58 -35.85
CA LEU A 335 1.30 9.75 -34.90
C LEU A 335 2.26 8.74 -35.56
N ASN A 336 2.13 8.49 -36.87
CA ASN A 336 3.12 7.68 -37.58
C ASN A 336 4.46 8.42 -37.70
N ASN A 337 4.50 9.76 -37.62
CA ASN A 337 5.75 10.51 -37.61
C ASN A 337 6.41 10.41 -36.22
N LEU A 338 7.66 9.95 -36.16
CA LEU A 338 8.34 9.71 -34.88
C LEU A 338 8.44 10.99 -34.03
N ASN A 339 8.77 12.15 -34.62
CA ASN A 339 8.88 13.40 -33.87
C ASN A 339 7.54 13.81 -33.23
N VAL A 340 6.43 13.63 -33.95
CA VAL A 340 5.08 13.90 -33.42
C VAL A 340 4.76 12.91 -32.29
N PHE A 341 5.08 11.63 -32.48
CA PHE A 341 4.87 10.62 -31.44
C PHE A 341 5.67 10.93 -30.16
N LEU A 342 6.95 11.31 -30.30
CA LEU A 342 7.82 11.73 -29.19
C LEU A 342 7.23 12.95 -28.46
N GLU A 343 6.76 13.97 -29.20
CA GLU A 343 6.15 15.16 -28.61
C GLU A 343 4.86 14.84 -27.83
N LYS A 344 3.95 14.02 -28.39
CA LYS A 344 2.66 13.71 -27.77
C LYS A 344 2.76 12.74 -26.61
N THR A 345 3.72 11.82 -26.64
CA THR A 345 3.93 10.86 -25.55
C THR A 345 4.87 11.42 -24.49
N GLY A 346 5.83 12.27 -24.85
CA GLY A 346 6.92 12.75 -23.99
C GLY A 346 8.02 11.70 -23.78
N LEU A 347 8.14 10.71 -24.68
CA LEU A 347 9.28 9.80 -24.73
C LEU A 347 10.44 10.44 -25.50
N ASP A 348 11.65 9.94 -25.26
CA ASP A 348 12.82 10.17 -26.11
C ASP A 348 13.03 9.00 -27.08
N SER A 349 14.03 9.12 -27.96
CA SER A 349 14.30 8.11 -29.00
C SER A 349 14.65 6.75 -28.40
N ASP A 350 15.47 6.73 -27.34
CA ASP A 350 15.85 5.51 -26.61
C ASP A 350 14.63 4.86 -25.96
N GLY A 351 13.77 5.65 -25.32
CA GLY A 351 12.51 5.17 -24.76
C GLY A 351 11.57 4.54 -25.79
N VAL A 352 11.55 5.02 -27.03
CA VAL A 352 10.79 4.37 -28.12
C VAL A 352 11.45 3.08 -28.58
N GLU A 353 12.78 3.03 -28.71
CA GLU A 353 13.48 1.79 -29.03
C GLU A 353 13.26 0.73 -27.95
N ALA A 354 13.30 1.11 -26.67
CA ALA A 354 13.03 0.25 -25.52
C ALA A 354 11.58 -0.24 -25.48
N LEU A 355 10.60 0.64 -25.75
CA LEU A 355 9.18 0.31 -25.81
C LEU A 355 8.84 -0.70 -26.91
N LEU A 356 9.54 -0.61 -28.04
CA LEU A 356 9.33 -1.48 -29.20
C LEU A 356 10.29 -2.68 -29.24
N ALA A 357 11.25 -2.77 -28.31
CA ALA A 357 12.32 -3.76 -28.27
C ALA A 357 13.10 -3.86 -29.60
N ILE A 358 13.48 -2.71 -30.16
CA ILE A 358 14.24 -2.58 -31.41
C ILE A 358 15.62 -1.96 -31.16
N GLY A 359 16.46 -1.91 -32.20
CA GLY A 359 17.75 -1.23 -32.12
C GLY A 359 18.64 -1.84 -31.05
N SER A 360 19.12 -1.03 -30.11
CA SER A 360 19.98 -1.51 -29.01
C SER A 360 19.25 -2.40 -27.99
N HIS A 361 17.91 -2.35 -27.98
CA HIS A 361 17.03 -3.12 -27.11
C HIS A 361 16.49 -4.39 -27.77
N THR A 362 17.09 -4.84 -28.88
CA THR A 362 16.63 -6.05 -29.59
C THR A 362 16.82 -7.29 -28.72
N ALA A 363 15.78 -8.12 -28.65
CA ALA A 363 15.81 -9.36 -27.87
C ALA A 363 16.67 -10.45 -28.52
N TYR A 364 17.30 -11.25 -27.68
CA TYR A 364 17.98 -12.49 -28.07
C TYR A 364 17.61 -13.63 -27.12
N ALA A 365 17.53 -14.84 -27.66
CA ALA A 365 17.18 -16.04 -26.91
C ALA A 365 18.43 -16.69 -26.28
N SER A 366 18.21 -17.40 -25.17
CA SER A 366 19.21 -18.30 -24.60
C SER A 366 19.63 -19.36 -25.61
N PRO A 367 20.94 -19.57 -25.84
CA PRO A 367 21.42 -20.68 -26.67
C PRO A 367 21.17 -22.05 -26.03
N ASN A 368 20.87 -22.09 -24.73
CA ASN A 368 20.67 -23.31 -23.95
C ASN A 368 19.20 -23.73 -23.85
N ILE A 369 18.29 -22.98 -24.48
CA ILE A 369 16.90 -23.37 -24.67
C ILE A 369 16.76 -23.79 -26.13
N LEU A 370 16.81 -25.10 -26.38
CA LEU A 370 16.68 -25.59 -27.74
C LEU A 370 15.24 -25.39 -28.21
N SER A 371 15.07 -24.99 -29.46
CA SER A 371 13.79 -25.03 -30.17
C SER A 371 13.38 -26.48 -30.42
N ALA A 372 13.18 -27.24 -29.35
CA ALA A 372 12.61 -28.57 -29.41
C ALA A 372 11.18 -28.44 -29.94
N LYS A 373 10.77 -29.38 -30.80
CA LYS A 373 9.45 -29.52 -31.44
C LYS A 373 8.23 -29.56 -30.50
N HIS A 374 8.35 -29.20 -29.23
CA HIS A 374 7.28 -29.34 -28.24
C HIS A 374 7.38 -28.23 -27.18
N THR A 375 6.93 -27.03 -27.51
CA THR A 375 6.48 -26.08 -26.48
C THR A 375 5.01 -26.33 -26.19
N ALA A 376 4.74 -27.41 -25.46
CA ALA A 376 3.52 -27.66 -24.68
C ALA A 376 2.18 -27.19 -25.30
N ASP A 377 1.57 -28.03 -26.13
CA ASP A 377 0.14 -28.41 -26.21
C ASP A 377 -0.16 -28.88 -27.64
N GLU A 378 -0.11 -30.20 -27.88
CA GLU A 378 -0.46 -30.80 -29.19
C GLU A 378 -1.95 -30.68 -29.56
N ASP A 379 -2.79 -30.07 -28.69
CA ASP A 379 -4.24 -29.92 -28.89
C ASP A 379 -4.74 -28.47 -29.00
N SER A 380 -3.88 -27.46 -29.12
CA SER A 380 -4.32 -26.06 -29.29
C SER A 380 -4.13 -25.55 -30.72
N PRO A 381 -5.17 -25.02 -31.42
CA PRO A 381 -5.07 -24.44 -32.77
C PRO A 381 -4.19 -23.18 -32.88
N LEU A 382 -3.40 -22.84 -31.86
CA LEU A 382 -2.76 -21.52 -31.64
C LEU A 382 -1.22 -21.54 -31.63
N GLU A 383 -0.56 -22.62 -32.06
CA GLU A 383 0.92 -22.74 -32.02
C GLU A 383 1.65 -21.68 -32.86
N ALA A 384 1.11 -21.31 -34.02
CA ALA A 384 1.73 -20.31 -34.90
C ALA A 384 1.77 -18.90 -34.25
N SER A 385 0.70 -18.54 -33.51
CA SER A 385 0.64 -17.27 -32.79
C SER A 385 1.58 -17.25 -31.59
N LEU A 386 1.68 -18.34 -30.83
CA LEU A 386 2.62 -18.44 -29.70
C LEU A 386 4.09 -18.30 -30.12
N LYS A 387 4.47 -18.86 -31.28
CA LYS A 387 5.81 -18.71 -31.85
C LYS A 387 6.08 -17.27 -32.32
N ALA A 388 5.09 -16.61 -32.92
CA ALA A 388 5.17 -15.20 -33.32
C ALA A 388 5.19 -14.24 -32.12
N ILE A 389 4.52 -14.58 -31.02
CA ILE A 389 4.49 -13.81 -29.76
C ILE A 389 5.80 -13.96 -28.98
N LYS A 390 6.43 -15.14 -28.98
CA LYS A 390 7.79 -15.35 -28.41
C LYS A 390 8.86 -14.55 -29.15
N ALA A 391 8.70 -14.32 -30.45
CA ALA A 391 9.60 -13.51 -31.26
C ALA A 391 9.56 -11.99 -30.94
N ARG A 392 8.77 -11.54 -29.95
CA ARG A 392 8.56 -10.13 -29.59
C ARG A 392 8.86 -9.83 -28.13
N PHE A 393 9.78 -10.58 -27.51
CA PHE A 393 10.15 -10.37 -26.11
C PHE A 393 10.54 -8.90 -25.85
N GLY A 394 10.01 -8.32 -24.77
CA GLY A 394 10.20 -6.91 -24.39
C GLY A 394 9.18 -5.95 -25.02
N ALA A 395 8.41 -6.39 -26.02
CA ALA A 395 7.34 -5.62 -26.66
C ALA A 395 6.13 -6.52 -27.02
N GLY A 396 5.89 -7.58 -26.25
CA GLY A 396 4.84 -8.55 -26.52
C GLY A 396 3.44 -7.96 -26.37
N TYR A 397 3.22 -7.19 -25.30
CA TYR A 397 1.92 -6.58 -24.99
C TYR A 397 1.53 -5.55 -26.04
N VAL A 398 2.44 -4.65 -26.40
CA VAL A 398 2.17 -3.55 -27.35
C VAL A 398 1.85 -4.06 -28.75
N ASN A 399 2.46 -5.18 -29.14
CA ASN A 399 2.20 -5.79 -30.45
C ASN A 399 0.94 -6.67 -30.48
N GLY A 400 0.45 -7.13 -29.32
CA GLY A 400 -0.75 -7.96 -29.19
C GLY A 400 -0.62 -9.36 -29.81
N PRO A 401 -1.72 -10.15 -29.82
CA PRO A 401 -1.72 -11.55 -30.27
C PRO A 401 -1.66 -11.74 -31.80
N THR A 402 -1.42 -10.67 -32.56
CA THR A 402 -1.47 -10.68 -34.04
C THR A 402 -0.27 -11.39 -34.69
N THR A 403 -0.49 -11.99 -35.85
CA THR A 403 0.55 -12.56 -36.72
C THR A 403 1.24 -11.51 -37.60
N GLN A 404 0.73 -10.28 -37.64
CA GLN A 404 1.32 -9.17 -38.40
C GLN A 404 2.73 -8.82 -37.92
N PRO A 405 3.63 -8.30 -38.76
CA PRO A 405 4.96 -7.87 -38.33
C PRO A 405 4.94 -6.95 -37.11
N ALA A 406 5.94 -7.05 -36.24
CA ALA A 406 6.05 -6.20 -35.05
C ALA A 406 6.21 -4.72 -35.45
N MET A 407 5.79 -3.82 -34.57
CA MET A 407 6.06 -2.39 -34.72
C MET A 407 7.57 -2.13 -34.75
N ALA A 408 7.98 -1.20 -35.60
CA ALA A 408 9.36 -0.79 -35.74
C ALA A 408 9.42 0.66 -36.22
N THR A 409 10.64 1.22 -36.30
CA THR A 409 10.90 2.49 -36.98
C THR A 409 11.49 2.23 -38.37
N SER A 410 11.15 3.09 -39.32
CA SER A 410 11.75 3.10 -40.66
C SER A 410 11.80 4.52 -41.20
N LYS A 411 12.81 4.81 -42.03
CA LYS A 411 12.91 6.10 -42.72
C LYS A 411 12.12 6.05 -44.02
N ASP A 412 11.30 7.06 -44.26
CA ASP A 412 10.60 7.21 -45.53
C ASP A 412 11.52 7.72 -46.65
N ALA A 413 10.97 7.89 -47.85
CA ALA A 413 11.70 8.37 -49.03
C ALA A 413 12.34 9.76 -48.86
N TYR A 414 11.89 10.54 -47.87
CA TYR A 414 12.40 11.88 -47.55
C TYR A 414 13.35 11.86 -46.34
N GLY A 415 13.68 10.68 -45.81
CA GLY A 415 14.55 10.50 -44.65
C GLY A 415 13.88 10.79 -43.31
N ILE A 416 12.55 10.97 -43.28
CA ILE A 416 11.79 11.18 -42.04
C ILE A 416 11.55 9.82 -41.39
N GLU A 417 11.86 9.73 -40.10
CA GLU A 417 11.64 8.51 -39.34
C GLU A 417 10.17 8.36 -38.95
N ARG A 418 9.61 7.19 -39.23
CA ARG A 418 8.21 6.86 -39.03
C ARG A 418 8.04 5.55 -38.30
N LEU A 419 7.00 5.46 -37.48
CA LEU A 419 6.50 4.20 -36.95
C LEU A 419 5.83 3.41 -38.09
N ILE A 420 6.22 2.15 -38.23
CA ILE A 420 5.65 1.21 -39.21
C ILE A 420 4.91 0.07 -38.52
N ASN A 421 4.04 -0.60 -39.29
CA ASN A 421 3.15 -1.65 -38.79
C ASN A 421 2.24 -1.14 -37.65
N THR A 422 1.78 0.10 -37.70
CA THR A 422 0.89 0.67 -36.69
C THR A 422 -0.55 0.17 -36.87
N SER A 423 -1.33 0.20 -35.80
CA SER A 423 -2.78 -0.03 -35.83
C SER A 423 -3.45 0.70 -34.67
N VAL A 424 -4.77 0.89 -34.74
CA VAL A 424 -5.55 1.50 -33.65
C VAL A 424 -5.37 0.72 -32.33
N ASP A 425 -5.44 -0.62 -32.39
CA ASP A 425 -5.23 -1.49 -31.23
C ASP A 425 -3.82 -1.32 -30.62
N ARG A 426 -2.79 -1.22 -31.48
CA ARG A 426 -1.41 -1.01 -31.03
C ARG A 426 -1.24 0.36 -30.37
N PHE A 427 -1.88 1.42 -30.87
CA PHE A 427 -1.85 2.73 -30.20
C PHE A 427 -2.61 2.74 -28.86
N ASP A 428 -3.67 1.94 -28.68
CA ASP A 428 -4.29 1.75 -27.36
C ASP A 428 -3.35 1.03 -26.39
N ARG A 429 -2.71 -0.05 -26.83
CA ARG A 429 -1.73 -0.77 -26.00
C ARG A 429 -0.52 0.10 -25.65
N LEU A 430 -0.01 0.90 -26.60
CA LEU A 430 1.09 1.84 -26.37
C LEU A 430 0.74 2.85 -25.28
N GLN A 431 -0.46 3.46 -25.33
CA GLN A 431 -0.79 4.46 -24.33
C GLN A 431 -0.85 3.88 -22.91
N ARG A 432 -1.36 2.65 -22.76
CA ARG A 432 -1.39 1.94 -21.46
C ARG A 432 0.01 1.57 -20.99
N MET A 433 0.85 1.02 -21.87
CA MET A 433 2.22 0.63 -21.54
C MET A 433 3.07 1.82 -21.11
N ILE A 434 3.02 2.94 -21.83
CA ILE A 434 3.75 4.17 -21.49
C ILE A 434 3.30 4.72 -20.14
N ARG A 435 2.00 4.74 -19.87
CA ARG A 435 1.45 5.20 -18.60
C ARG A 435 1.87 4.30 -17.44
N LEU A 436 1.71 2.98 -17.59
CA LEU A 436 2.12 2.01 -16.56
C LEU A 436 3.61 2.09 -16.27
N GLN A 437 4.47 2.24 -17.29
CA GLN A 437 5.90 2.44 -17.12
C GLN A 437 6.19 3.68 -16.26
N ARG A 438 5.50 4.80 -16.52
CA ARG A 438 5.68 6.03 -15.75
C ARG A 438 5.19 5.94 -14.31
N TRP A 439 4.06 5.26 -14.08
CA TRP A 439 3.48 5.15 -12.75
C TRP A 439 4.24 4.16 -11.86
N THR A 440 4.80 3.10 -12.46
CA THR A 440 5.53 2.05 -11.74
C THR A 440 7.03 2.29 -11.67
N GLY A 441 7.61 3.01 -12.64
CA GLY A 441 9.06 3.18 -12.79
C GLY A 441 9.78 1.92 -13.29
N ILE A 442 9.06 0.85 -13.64
CA ILE A 442 9.63 -0.40 -14.14
C ILE A 442 10.07 -0.22 -15.60
N PRO A 443 11.30 -0.60 -16.01
CA PRO A 443 11.73 -0.51 -17.41
C PRO A 443 10.80 -1.27 -18.38
N PHE A 444 10.63 -0.77 -19.61
CA PHE A 444 9.66 -1.32 -20.57
C PHE A 444 9.75 -2.83 -20.78
N SER A 445 10.97 -3.36 -21.02
CA SER A 445 11.17 -4.80 -21.23
C SER A 445 10.78 -5.65 -20.01
N ALA A 446 11.09 -5.18 -18.80
CA ALA A 446 10.75 -5.87 -17.55
C ALA A 446 9.23 -5.77 -17.24
N LEU A 447 8.63 -4.62 -17.52
CA LEU A 447 7.19 -4.40 -17.37
C LEU A 447 6.40 -5.26 -18.38
N ASP A 448 6.85 -5.32 -19.63
CA ASP A 448 6.28 -6.20 -20.65
C ASP A 448 6.37 -7.66 -20.22
N THR A 449 7.53 -8.10 -19.73
CA THR A 449 7.74 -9.46 -19.21
C THR A 449 6.75 -9.80 -18.10
N LEU A 450 6.58 -8.89 -17.12
CA LEU A 450 5.66 -9.08 -16.01
C LEU A 450 4.19 -9.10 -16.47
N ILE A 451 3.76 -8.11 -17.25
CA ILE A 451 2.38 -8.02 -17.75
C ILE A 451 2.06 -9.23 -18.63
N MET A 452 2.96 -9.63 -19.52
CA MET A 452 2.76 -10.79 -20.38
C MET A 452 2.76 -12.10 -19.60
N ALA A 453 3.51 -12.22 -18.50
CA ALA A 453 3.41 -13.36 -17.61
C ALA A 453 2.02 -13.45 -16.98
N VAL A 454 1.48 -12.33 -16.49
CA VAL A 454 0.12 -12.26 -15.93
C VAL A 454 -0.92 -12.62 -16.98
N ILE A 455 -0.92 -11.96 -18.14
CA ILE A 455 -1.87 -12.23 -19.23
C ILE A 455 -1.88 -13.72 -19.62
N ARG A 456 -0.69 -14.33 -19.73
CA ARG A 456 -0.58 -15.75 -20.11
C ARG A 456 -1.00 -16.69 -19.00
N SER A 457 -0.85 -16.29 -17.73
CA SER A 457 -1.27 -17.10 -16.59
C SER A 457 -2.80 -17.22 -16.45
N GLU A 458 -3.56 -16.26 -17.00
CA GLU A 458 -5.03 -16.31 -17.07
C GLU A 458 -5.54 -17.32 -18.11
N GLY A 459 -4.66 -17.82 -18.99
CA GLY A 459 -4.99 -18.88 -19.94
C GLY A 459 -6.08 -18.49 -20.94
N SER A 460 -7.05 -19.40 -21.15
CA SER A 460 -8.12 -19.25 -22.16
C SER A 460 -9.13 -18.14 -21.85
N VAL A 461 -9.13 -17.60 -20.62
CA VAL A 461 -10.03 -16.50 -20.23
C VAL A 461 -9.59 -15.17 -20.86
N ASN A 462 -8.30 -15.00 -21.18
CA ASN A 462 -7.74 -13.76 -21.75
C ASN A 462 -7.03 -13.98 -23.11
N LEU A 463 -7.70 -14.66 -24.05
CA LEU A 463 -7.22 -14.82 -25.43
C LEU A 463 -6.90 -13.50 -26.15
N PRO A 464 -7.64 -12.39 -25.95
CA PRO A 464 -7.32 -11.09 -26.56
C PRO A 464 -6.04 -10.43 -26.03
N MET A 465 -5.42 -10.96 -24.96
CA MET A 465 -4.24 -10.40 -24.31
C MET A 465 -4.42 -8.95 -23.87
N VAL A 466 -5.53 -8.65 -23.20
CA VAL A 466 -5.83 -7.32 -22.65
C VAL A 466 -5.38 -7.20 -21.20
N LEU A 467 -5.28 -5.98 -20.69
CA LEU A 467 -5.01 -5.77 -19.26
C LEU A 467 -6.31 -5.98 -18.48
N THR A 468 -6.22 -6.78 -17.44
CA THR A 468 -7.35 -7.17 -16.57
C THR A 468 -7.11 -6.69 -15.14
N VAL A 469 -8.09 -6.92 -14.27
CA VAL A 469 -7.95 -6.68 -12.83
C VAL A 469 -6.74 -7.44 -12.28
N ASN A 470 -6.46 -8.64 -12.78
CA ASN A 470 -5.31 -9.45 -12.39
C ASN A 470 -3.96 -8.79 -12.72
N THR A 471 -3.89 -7.95 -13.76
CA THR A 471 -2.70 -7.14 -14.03
C THR A 471 -2.41 -6.18 -12.87
N LEU A 472 -3.44 -5.49 -12.38
CA LEU A 472 -3.29 -4.57 -11.25
C LEU A 472 -3.08 -5.31 -9.92
N ARG A 473 -3.75 -6.46 -9.70
CA ARG A 473 -3.50 -7.33 -8.54
C ARG A 473 -2.04 -7.76 -8.49
N ALA A 474 -1.52 -8.28 -9.60
CA ALA A 474 -0.13 -8.74 -9.70
C ALA A 474 0.88 -7.60 -9.49
N LEU A 475 0.65 -6.42 -10.08
CA LEU A 475 1.50 -5.24 -9.85
C LEU A 475 1.47 -4.78 -8.38
N GLY A 476 0.32 -4.88 -7.71
CA GLY A 476 0.19 -4.56 -6.30
C GLY A 476 0.90 -5.56 -5.38
N THR A 477 0.69 -6.86 -5.60
CA THR A 477 1.39 -7.92 -4.86
C THR A 477 2.90 -7.85 -5.11
N TYR A 478 3.33 -7.59 -6.34
CA TYR A 478 4.74 -7.34 -6.69
C TYR A 478 5.33 -6.20 -5.86
N ARG A 479 4.68 -5.03 -5.89
CA ARG A 479 5.14 -3.83 -5.18
C ARG A 479 5.19 -4.03 -3.66
N TYR A 480 4.23 -4.76 -3.09
CA TYR A 480 4.24 -5.14 -1.68
C TYR A 480 5.45 -6.01 -1.33
N LEU A 481 5.68 -7.08 -2.10
CA LEU A 481 6.78 -8.02 -1.85
C LEU A 481 8.15 -7.41 -2.15
N ASP A 482 8.28 -6.60 -3.20
CA ASP A 482 9.52 -5.89 -3.54
C ASP A 482 9.95 -4.94 -2.42
N LYS A 483 9.01 -4.16 -1.87
CA LYS A 483 9.28 -3.27 -0.73
C LYS A 483 9.83 -4.02 0.48
N ARG A 484 9.45 -5.28 0.67
CA ARG A 484 9.84 -6.11 1.83
C ARG A 484 11.09 -6.96 1.59
N TYR A 485 11.28 -7.47 0.38
CA TYR A 485 12.27 -8.50 0.06
C TYR A 485 13.26 -8.12 -1.05
N GLY A 486 13.07 -6.99 -1.75
CA GLY A 486 13.92 -6.57 -2.87
C GLY A 486 13.81 -7.52 -4.07
N LEU A 487 12.64 -7.58 -4.68
CA LEU A 487 12.28 -8.55 -5.71
C LEU A 487 12.34 -7.91 -7.10
N ALA A 488 13.09 -8.52 -8.03
CA ALA A 488 13.13 -8.02 -9.40
C ALA A 488 11.83 -8.36 -10.16
N PRO A 489 11.37 -7.52 -11.11
CA PRO A 489 10.14 -7.77 -11.87
C PRO A 489 10.14 -9.12 -12.58
N ASP A 490 11.26 -9.50 -13.20
CA ASP A 490 11.40 -10.76 -13.94
C ASP A 490 11.32 -11.98 -13.01
N GLU A 491 11.76 -11.85 -11.76
CA GLU A 491 11.64 -12.92 -10.75
C GLU A 491 10.17 -13.14 -10.37
N PHE A 492 9.43 -12.05 -10.12
CA PHE A 492 8.00 -12.11 -9.82
C PHE A 492 7.19 -12.59 -11.04
N ALA A 493 7.57 -12.22 -12.26
CA ALA A 493 6.97 -12.75 -13.48
C ALA A 493 7.06 -14.28 -13.55
N ALA A 494 8.19 -14.86 -13.10
CA ALA A 494 8.35 -16.31 -12.98
C ALA A 494 7.51 -16.93 -11.85
N PHE A 495 6.99 -16.14 -10.89
CA PHE A 495 6.04 -16.64 -9.89
C PHE A 495 4.64 -16.86 -10.45
N VAL A 496 4.27 -16.08 -11.46
CA VAL A 496 2.94 -16.13 -12.07
C VAL A 496 2.97 -16.95 -13.37
N HIS A 497 4.09 -17.01 -14.08
CA HIS A 497 4.19 -17.83 -15.28
C HIS A 497 5.60 -18.38 -15.51
N LEU A 498 6.05 -18.46 -16.77
CA LEU A 498 7.36 -19.00 -17.13
C LEU A 498 8.47 -17.97 -16.88
N MET A 499 9.65 -18.47 -16.53
CA MET A 499 10.86 -17.64 -16.52
C MET A 499 11.23 -17.21 -17.94
N ALA A 500 11.79 -16.01 -18.09
CA ALA A 500 12.20 -15.48 -19.38
C ALA A 500 13.35 -16.32 -19.98
N GLY A 501 13.15 -16.83 -21.20
CA GLY A 501 14.18 -17.52 -21.97
C GLY A 501 15.01 -16.58 -22.84
N GLU A 502 14.55 -15.34 -22.98
CA GLU A 502 15.12 -14.27 -23.76
C GLU A 502 15.63 -13.14 -22.85
N ALA A 503 16.48 -12.27 -23.39
CA ALA A 503 16.91 -11.04 -22.75
C ALA A 503 17.23 -9.95 -23.78
N ASN A 504 17.32 -8.72 -23.29
CA ASN A 504 17.68 -7.53 -24.06
C ASN A 504 18.84 -6.81 -23.33
N ASP A 505 19.32 -5.70 -23.89
CA ASP A 505 20.25 -4.75 -23.25
C ASP A 505 21.57 -5.39 -22.79
N GLY A 506 22.04 -6.43 -23.49
CA GLY A 506 23.28 -7.14 -23.16
C GLY A 506 23.23 -7.97 -21.86
N ARG A 507 22.05 -8.17 -21.25
CA ARG A 507 21.87 -9.01 -20.05
C ARG A 507 21.81 -10.49 -20.40
N LEU A 508 22.32 -11.37 -19.53
CA LEU A 508 22.09 -12.80 -19.71
C LEU A 508 20.59 -13.14 -19.54
N PRO A 509 20.00 -13.98 -20.41
CA PRO A 509 18.66 -14.51 -20.21
C PRO A 509 18.47 -15.09 -18.82
N MET A 510 17.29 -14.92 -18.23
CA MET A 510 17.05 -15.32 -16.84
C MET A 510 17.35 -16.80 -16.61
N PHE A 511 17.02 -17.68 -17.57
CA PHE A 511 17.38 -19.09 -17.53
C PHE A 511 18.89 -19.30 -17.34
N ASP A 512 19.71 -18.65 -18.17
CA ASP A 512 21.17 -18.78 -18.09
C ASP A 512 21.75 -18.12 -16.85
N ARG A 513 21.19 -17.00 -16.42
CA ARG A 513 21.58 -16.30 -15.19
C ARG A 513 21.38 -17.20 -13.96
N VAL A 514 20.33 -18.01 -13.93
CA VAL A 514 20.00 -18.87 -12.79
C VAL A 514 20.71 -20.23 -12.87
N PHE A 515 20.66 -20.89 -14.02
CA PHE A 515 21.08 -22.29 -14.14
C PHE A 515 22.49 -22.48 -14.72
N ASN A 516 23.01 -21.50 -15.45
CA ASN A 516 24.27 -21.62 -16.19
C ASN A 516 25.34 -20.60 -15.75
N ASN A 517 25.06 -19.76 -14.75
CA ASN A 517 26.01 -18.77 -14.23
C ASN A 517 26.07 -18.76 -12.69
N PRO A 518 27.21 -19.12 -12.06
CA PRO A 518 28.42 -19.64 -12.69
C PRO A 518 28.21 -21.06 -13.23
N ALA A 519 28.94 -21.43 -14.28
CA ALA A 519 28.90 -22.77 -14.83
C ALA A 519 29.50 -23.78 -13.84
N LEU A 520 28.72 -24.80 -13.47
CA LEU A 520 29.17 -25.87 -12.56
C LEU A 520 30.07 -26.91 -13.25
N PHE A 521 29.89 -27.09 -14.56
CA PHE A 521 30.59 -28.07 -15.37
C PHE A 521 30.92 -27.49 -16.75
N ASP A 522 31.76 -28.18 -17.52
CA ASP A 522 32.18 -27.79 -18.87
C ASP A 522 31.04 -27.74 -19.91
N THR A 523 29.85 -28.25 -19.57
CA THR A 523 28.66 -28.11 -20.42
C THR A 523 27.52 -27.46 -19.65
N PRO A 524 26.81 -26.50 -20.26
CA PRO A 524 25.65 -25.87 -19.63
C PRO A 524 24.48 -26.87 -19.47
N LEU A 525 23.53 -26.54 -18.60
CA LEU A 525 22.22 -27.17 -18.56
C LEU A 525 21.43 -26.73 -19.80
N VAL A 526 21.02 -27.69 -20.61
CA VAL A 526 20.30 -27.46 -21.87
C VAL A 526 18.87 -27.99 -21.79
N LEU A 527 17.89 -27.14 -22.09
CA LEU A 527 16.48 -27.54 -22.18
C LEU A 527 16.20 -28.16 -23.55
N SER A 528 16.36 -29.47 -23.63
CA SER A 528 16.16 -30.27 -24.85
C SER A 528 14.77 -30.90 -24.97
N GLY A 529 13.93 -30.80 -23.92
CA GLY A 529 12.65 -31.51 -23.83
C GLY A 529 12.77 -33.01 -23.50
N SER A 530 13.98 -33.51 -23.30
CA SER A 530 14.23 -34.90 -22.89
C SER A 530 13.71 -35.20 -21.47
N ILE A 531 13.40 -36.48 -21.21
CA ILE A 531 12.99 -36.96 -19.89
C ILE A 531 14.23 -37.02 -18.98
N LEU A 532 14.09 -36.50 -17.77
CA LEU A 532 15.09 -36.64 -16.70
C LEU A 532 14.59 -37.69 -15.70
N TYR A 533 15.22 -38.86 -15.70
CA TYR A 533 14.93 -39.90 -14.71
C TYR A 533 15.60 -39.55 -13.39
N LEU A 534 14.79 -39.28 -12.37
CA LEU A 534 15.25 -38.82 -11.05
C LEU A 534 16.09 -39.87 -10.33
N ASP A 535 15.82 -41.16 -10.52
CA ASP A 535 16.46 -42.25 -9.77
C ASP A 535 17.51 -43.02 -10.59
N HIS A 536 17.88 -42.52 -11.79
CA HIS A 536 18.82 -43.20 -12.68
C HIS A 536 20.24 -42.62 -12.59
N ASP A 537 21.23 -43.49 -12.46
CA ASP A 537 22.64 -43.12 -12.23
C ASP A 537 23.47 -42.94 -13.51
N SER A 538 22.83 -42.56 -14.63
CA SER A 538 23.59 -42.21 -15.82
C SER A 538 24.35 -40.89 -15.58
N SER A 539 25.56 -40.76 -16.12
CA SER A 539 26.38 -39.56 -15.93
C SER A 539 25.66 -38.28 -16.37
N GLN A 540 24.84 -38.35 -17.42
CA GLN A 540 24.02 -37.25 -17.90
C GLN A 540 22.93 -36.84 -16.89
N TYR A 541 22.21 -37.79 -16.31
CA TYR A 541 21.15 -37.50 -15.34
C TYR A 541 21.72 -37.01 -14.01
N VAL A 542 22.82 -37.60 -13.52
CA VAL A 542 23.53 -37.12 -12.32
C VAL A 542 23.99 -35.67 -12.51
N LYS A 543 24.56 -35.35 -13.68
CA LYS A 543 25.01 -33.98 -14.01
C LYS A 543 23.85 -32.99 -14.02
N ALA A 544 22.75 -33.31 -14.71
CA ALA A 544 21.58 -32.45 -14.77
C ALA A 544 20.97 -32.22 -13.38
N ARG A 545 20.84 -33.29 -12.56
CA ARG A 545 20.38 -33.20 -11.17
C ARG A 545 21.28 -32.28 -10.34
N ALA A 546 22.61 -32.43 -10.45
CA ALA A 546 23.56 -31.58 -9.73
C ALA A 546 23.47 -30.11 -10.16
N GLN A 547 23.32 -29.82 -11.46
CA GLN A 547 23.12 -28.46 -11.97
C GLN A 547 21.83 -27.83 -11.43
N LEU A 548 20.72 -28.58 -11.48
CA LEU A 548 19.43 -28.14 -10.93
C LEU A 548 19.50 -27.89 -9.43
N SER A 549 20.02 -28.84 -8.65
CA SER A 549 20.16 -28.67 -7.20
C SER A 549 21.05 -27.46 -6.85
N ARG A 550 22.15 -27.25 -7.58
CA ARG A 550 23.05 -26.13 -7.32
C ARG A 550 22.43 -24.77 -7.64
N ALA A 551 21.70 -24.68 -8.75
CA ALA A 551 21.03 -23.46 -9.20
C ALA A 551 19.85 -23.08 -8.30
N LEU A 552 19.12 -24.09 -7.82
CA LEU A 552 17.95 -23.92 -6.96
C LEU A 552 18.28 -23.87 -5.46
N HIS A 553 19.58 -23.83 -5.11
CA HIS A 553 20.08 -23.84 -3.73
C HIS A 553 19.52 -24.99 -2.87
N LEU A 554 19.32 -26.16 -3.48
CA LEU A 554 18.84 -27.36 -2.80
C LEU A 554 19.99 -28.14 -2.14
N SER A 555 19.66 -28.94 -1.14
CA SER A 555 20.63 -29.83 -0.48
C SER A 555 21.25 -30.82 -1.48
N SER A 556 22.48 -31.26 -1.20
CA SER A 556 23.19 -32.26 -1.99
C SER A 556 22.58 -33.67 -1.91
N THR A 557 21.60 -33.88 -1.03
CA THR A 557 21.03 -35.19 -0.68
C THR A 557 20.07 -35.77 -1.72
N HIS A 558 19.94 -35.16 -2.91
CA HIS A 558 19.01 -35.53 -4.01
C HIS A 558 17.52 -35.43 -3.66
N GLU A 559 17.12 -35.68 -2.41
CA GLU A 559 15.75 -35.79 -1.96
C GLU A 559 14.93 -34.51 -2.16
N GLY A 560 15.51 -33.33 -1.90
CA GLY A 560 14.82 -32.06 -2.09
C GLY A 560 14.41 -31.80 -3.54
N LEU A 561 15.32 -32.07 -4.49
CA LEU A 561 15.00 -31.95 -5.92
C LEU A 561 13.98 -33.02 -6.34
N ARG A 562 14.16 -34.24 -5.84
CA ARG A 562 13.29 -35.38 -6.14
C ARG A 562 11.85 -35.08 -5.76
N GLN A 563 11.58 -34.63 -4.54
CA GLN A 563 10.22 -34.33 -4.10
C GLN A 563 9.55 -33.24 -4.94
N LEU A 564 10.25 -32.12 -5.17
CA LEU A 564 9.69 -31.04 -6.00
C LEU A 564 9.44 -31.48 -7.44
N ALA A 565 10.34 -32.27 -8.03
CA ALA A 565 10.15 -32.78 -9.38
C ALA A 565 8.98 -33.77 -9.46
N ILE A 566 8.75 -34.56 -8.41
CA ILE A 566 7.57 -35.42 -8.28
C ILE A 566 6.29 -34.57 -8.22
N ASP A 567 6.23 -33.56 -7.36
CA ASP A 567 5.05 -32.70 -7.28
C ASP A 567 4.76 -32.01 -8.62
N VAL A 568 5.82 -31.53 -9.29
CA VAL A 568 5.70 -30.90 -10.62
C VAL A 568 5.11 -31.88 -11.64
N ARG A 569 5.62 -33.10 -11.71
CA ARG A 569 5.17 -34.09 -12.70
C ARG A 569 3.70 -34.49 -12.48
N GLU A 570 3.23 -34.46 -11.24
CA GLU A 570 1.89 -34.88 -10.82
C GLU A 570 0.87 -33.73 -10.93
N LEU A 571 1.28 -32.48 -10.67
CA LEU A 571 0.34 -31.36 -10.46
C LEU A 571 0.42 -30.24 -11.52
N ILE A 572 1.45 -30.17 -12.38
CA ILE A 572 1.62 -29.04 -13.31
C ILE A 572 0.57 -28.94 -14.42
N GLY A 573 -0.16 -30.03 -14.67
CA GLY A 573 -1.22 -30.13 -15.67
C GLY A 573 -2.48 -30.78 -15.11
N ASN A 574 -3.36 -31.22 -16.00
CA ASN A 574 -4.59 -31.91 -15.62
C ASN A 574 -4.37 -33.41 -15.36
N ALA A 575 -3.25 -33.96 -15.83
CA ALA A 575 -2.88 -35.36 -15.64
C ALA A 575 -1.38 -35.48 -15.33
N PRO A 576 -0.97 -36.52 -14.58
CA PRO A 576 0.44 -36.82 -14.32
C PRO A 576 1.22 -37.07 -15.61
N THR A 577 2.46 -36.59 -15.66
CA THR A 577 3.36 -36.73 -16.81
C THR A 577 4.80 -37.05 -16.37
N ASP A 578 5.68 -37.39 -17.32
CA ASP A 578 7.11 -37.53 -17.05
C ASP A 578 7.77 -36.17 -16.80
N PHE A 579 8.73 -36.11 -15.88
CA PHE A 579 9.54 -34.91 -15.68
C PHE A 579 10.51 -34.71 -16.84
N ARG A 580 10.33 -33.62 -17.59
CA ARG A 580 11.09 -33.26 -18.79
C ARG A 580 11.88 -31.96 -18.59
N LEU A 581 13.07 -31.89 -19.18
CA LEU A 581 13.91 -30.68 -19.22
C LEU A 581 13.35 -29.67 -20.23
N ASN A 582 12.22 -29.06 -19.88
CA ASN A 582 11.55 -28.01 -20.64
C ASN A 582 11.31 -26.76 -19.76
N LEU A 583 11.02 -25.63 -20.41
CA LEU A 583 10.87 -24.35 -19.71
C LEU A 583 9.73 -24.36 -18.68
N ARG A 584 8.63 -25.11 -18.94
CA ARG A 584 7.46 -25.18 -18.06
C ARG A 584 7.80 -25.81 -16.71
N MET A 585 8.42 -26.99 -16.73
CA MET A 585 8.76 -27.74 -15.52
C MET A 585 9.92 -27.08 -14.76
N ILE A 586 10.91 -26.53 -15.48
CA ILE A 586 12.02 -25.81 -14.84
C ILE A 586 11.58 -24.48 -14.22
N SER A 587 10.66 -23.73 -14.86
CA SER A 587 10.07 -22.53 -14.26
C SER A 587 9.32 -22.85 -12.98
N SER A 588 8.62 -23.99 -12.94
CA SER A 588 7.90 -24.44 -11.74
C SER A 588 8.84 -24.78 -10.57
N LEU A 589 9.97 -25.46 -10.85
CA LEU A 589 11.00 -25.69 -9.84
C LEU A 589 11.63 -24.38 -9.33
N TYR A 590 11.97 -23.48 -10.26
CA TYR A 590 12.52 -22.17 -9.92
C TYR A 590 11.56 -21.39 -9.03
N ARG A 591 10.29 -21.33 -9.40
CA ARG A 591 9.26 -20.62 -8.63
C ARG A 591 9.15 -21.13 -7.20
N GLN A 592 8.98 -22.44 -7.02
CA GLN A 592 8.82 -23.03 -5.69
C GLN A 592 10.01 -22.71 -4.78
N THR A 593 11.22 -22.85 -5.32
CA THR A 593 12.46 -22.63 -4.55
C THR A 593 12.77 -21.15 -4.33
N ARG A 594 12.45 -20.28 -5.30
CA ARG A 594 12.65 -18.84 -5.16
C ARG A 594 11.63 -18.20 -4.23
N ILE A 595 10.37 -18.66 -4.22
CA ILE A 595 9.36 -18.26 -3.21
C ILE A 595 9.85 -18.65 -1.81
N ALA A 596 10.33 -19.89 -1.63
CA ALA A 596 10.88 -20.33 -0.36
C ALA A 596 12.05 -19.44 0.10
N SER A 597 13.02 -19.21 -0.80
CA SER A 597 14.18 -18.36 -0.54
C SER A 597 13.82 -16.91 -0.22
N MET A 598 12.82 -16.31 -0.90
CA MET A 598 12.33 -14.97 -0.60
C MET A 598 11.84 -14.84 0.84
N LEU A 599 11.15 -15.86 1.35
CA LEU A 599 10.62 -15.89 2.72
C LEU A 599 11.67 -16.29 3.77
N GLY A 600 12.85 -16.71 3.34
CA GLY A 600 13.92 -17.23 4.20
C GLY A 600 13.68 -18.68 4.67
N LEU A 601 12.98 -19.48 3.86
CA LEU A 601 12.70 -20.90 4.10
C LEU A 601 13.49 -21.80 3.16
N THR A 602 13.72 -23.05 3.56
CA THR A 602 14.11 -24.10 2.62
C THR A 602 12.92 -24.50 1.74
N ALA A 603 13.20 -25.12 0.59
CA ALA A 603 12.13 -25.53 -0.34
C ALA A 603 11.16 -26.57 0.29
N LEU A 604 11.68 -27.48 1.12
CA LEU A 604 10.86 -28.47 1.82
C LEU A 604 10.00 -27.84 2.92
N GLU A 605 10.54 -26.87 3.65
CA GLU A 605 9.77 -26.10 4.64
C GLU A 605 8.65 -25.29 3.97
N SER A 606 8.94 -24.61 2.86
CA SER A 606 7.93 -23.86 2.12
C SER A 606 6.85 -24.78 1.58
N ARG A 607 7.22 -25.94 1.01
CA ARG A 607 6.27 -26.97 0.57
C ARG A 607 5.40 -27.46 1.73
N ALA A 608 6.02 -27.73 2.88
CA ALA A 608 5.36 -28.18 4.08
C ALA A 608 4.38 -27.13 4.64
N LEU A 609 4.69 -25.84 4.54
CA LEU A 609 3.81 -24.75 4.94
C LEU A 609 2.64 -24.56 3.96
N ILE A 610 2.87 -24.69 2.65
CA ILE A 610 1.81 -24.69 1.65
C ILE A 610 0.80 -25.81 1.94
N ASP A 611 1.29 -27.00 2.30
CA ASP A 611 0.44 -28.14 2.68
C ASP A 611 -0.45 -27.85 3.90
N LEU A 612 0.09 -27.13 4.89
CA LEU A 612 -0.66 -26.73 6.08
C LEU A 612 -1.79 -25.73 5.78
N LEU A 613 -1.54 -24.80 4.86
CA LEU A 613 -2.48 -23.72 4.54
C LEU A 613 -3.61 -24.19 3.60
N GLY A 614 -3.29 -24.98 2.59
CA GLY A 614 -4.26 -25.38 1.58
C GLY A 614 -4.02 -26.75 0.94
N SER A 615 -3.14 -27.56 1.52
CA SER A 615 -2.87 -28.92 1.05
C SER A 615 -2.51 -28.94 -0.45
N GLU A 616 -3.00 -29.94 -1.20
CA GLU A 616 -2.66 -30.15 -2.60
C GLU A 616 -3.18 -29.05 -3.54
N SER A 617 -4.33 -28.42 -3.24
CA SER A 617 -4.88 -27.37 -4.11
C SER A 617 -3.95 -26.16 -4.17
N TYR A 618 -3.41 -25.74 -3.03
CA TYR A 618 -2.44 -24.64 -2.99
C TYR A 618 -1.11 -25.03 -3.62
N ARG A 619 -0.61 -26.26 -3.38
CA ARG A 619 0.57 -26.77 -4.08
C ARG A 619 0.40 -26.69 -5.58
N LYS A 620 -0.75 -27.11 -6.11
CA LYS A 620 -1.05 -27.07 -7.55
C LYS A 620 -1.01 -25.64 -8.09
N LYS A 621 -1.60 -24.66 -7.39
CA LYS A 621 -1.59 -23.24 -7.78
C LYS A 621 -0.20 -22.63 -7.74
N VAL A 622 0.63 -22.96 -6.74
CA VAL A 622 2.04 -22.53 -6.71
C VAL A 622 2.83 -23.18 -7.83
N ILE A 623 2.64 -24.48 -8.12
CA ILE A 623 3.34 -25.20 -9.19
C ILE A 623 2.96 -24.67 -10.58
N SER A 624 1.69 -24.35 -10.83
CA SER A 624 1.22 -23.86 -12.13
C SER A 624 1.45 -22.35 -12.31
N GLY A 625 1.23 -21.57 -11.24
CA GLY A 625 1.32 -20.10 -11.23
C GLY A 625 0.08 -19.45 -11.82
N GLN A 626 -0.92 -20.25 -12.18
CA GLN A 626 -2.13 -19.79 -12.83
C GLN A 626 -2.91 -18.84 -11.91
N LEU A 627 -3.43 -17.78 -12.52
CA LEU A 627 -4.36 -16.88 -11.88
C LEU A 627 -5.79 -17.38 -12.10
N ASP A 628 -6.62 -17.25 -11.07
CA ASP A 628 -7.98 -17.73 -11.02
C ASP A 628 -8.82 -16.69 -10.27
N ASP A 629 -10.05 -16.47 -10.73
CA ASP A 629 -10.97 -15.51 -10.12
C ASP A 629 -11.95 -16.19 -9.14
N THR A 630 -11.97 -17.53 -9.07
CA THR A 630 -12.95 -18.33 -8.31
C THR A 630 -12.40 -18.97 -7.05
N GLU A 631 -11.12 -19.36 -7.06
CA GLU A 631 -10.41 -19.97 -5.93
C GLU A 631 -9.16 -19.16 -5.60
N PRO A 632 -8.58 -19.30 -4.39
CA PRO A 632 -7.31 -18.69 -4.06
C PRO A 632 -6.24 -19.03 -5.10
N ASP A 633 -5.70 -18.00 -5.73
CA ASP A 633 -4.67 -18.14 -6.75
C ASP A 633 -3.26 -17.95 -6.15
N VAL A 634 -2.24 -17.98 -6.99
CA VAL A 634 -0.85 -17.82 -6.53
C VAL A 634 -0.61 -16.48 -5.83
N LEU A 635 -1.32 -15.40 -6.17
CA LEU A 635 -1.15 -14.10 -5.52
C LEU A 635 -1.70 -14.12 -4.10
N ASP A 636 -2.85 -14.74 -3.91
CA ASP A 636 -3.43 -14.91 -2.58
C ASP A 636 -2.54 -15.79 -1.70
N ILE A 637 -2.06 -16.91 -2.25
CA ILE A 637 -1.16 -17.83 -1.55
C ILE A 637 0.15 -17.13 -1.15
N LEU A 638 0.71 -16.27 -2.00
CA LEU A 638 1.90 -15.48 -1.64
C LEU A 638 1.65 -14.57 -0.43
N MET A 639 0.49 -13.90 -0.38
CA MET A 639 0.11 -13.08 0.79
C MET A 639 -0.08 -13.93 2.06
N GLN A 640 -0.66 -15.12 1.93
CA GLN A 640 -0.86 -16.03 3.06
C GLN A 640 0.45 -16.63 3.58
N LEU A 641 1.38 -16.99 2.68
CA LEU A 641 2.73 -17.45 3.06
C LEU A 641 3.52 -16.36 3.77
N ASP A 642 3.45 -15.12 3.27
CA ASP A 642 4.06 -13.95 3.88
C ASP A 642 3.56 -13.71 5.32
N TRP A 643 2.25 -13.82 5.52
CA TRP A 643 1.62 -13.77 6.83
C TRP A 643 2.08 -14.91 7.74
N ALA A 644 2.03 -16.16 7.25
CA ALA A 644 2.32 -17.33 8.06
C ALA A 644 3.77 -17.34 8.55
N VAL A 645 4.71 -16.97 7.67
CA VAL A 645 6.12 -16.83 8.05
C VAL A 645 6.33 -15.71 9.06
N THR A 646 5.56 -14.61 8.95
CA THR A 646 5.63 -13.52 9.93
C THR A 646 5.11 -13.96 11.30
N TRP A 647 4.00 -14.70 11.34
CA TRP A 647 3.46 -15.27 12.59
C TRP A 647 4.41 -16.30 13.22
N LEU A 648 4.98 -17.20 12.42
CA LEU A 648 5.95 -18.20 12.90
C LEU A 648 7.20 -17.55 13.49
N LYS A 649 7.73 -16.51 12.82
CA LYS A 649 8.85 -15.71 13.35
C LYS A 649 8.49 -14.98 14.64
N ALA A 650 7.28 -14.44 14.76
CA ALA A 650 6.83 -13.75 15.97
C ALA A 650 6.60 -14.71 17.16
N SER A 651 6.16 -15.94 16.90
CA SER A 651 5.92 -16.97 17.91
C SER A 651 7.13 -17.85 18.22
N ASP A 652 8.29 -17.56 17.60
CA ASP A 652 9.54 -18.34 17.68
C ASP A 652 9.33 -19.85 17.44
N ARG A 653 8.56 -20.17 16.38
CA ARG A 653 8.17 -21.53 16.04
C ARG A 653 8.60 -21.90 14.63
N ASP A 654 9.20 -23.08 14.48
CA ASP A 654 9.51 -23.65 13.16
C ASP A 654 8.34 -24.49 12.62
N ILE A 655 8.40 -24.78 11.31
CA ILE A 655 7.32 -25.49 10.59
C ILE A 655 7.25 -26.97 11.01
N ALA A 656 8.38 -27.60 11.34
CA ALA A 656 8.42 -28.99 11.78
C ALA A 656 7.74 -29.16 13.15
N THR A 657 7.97 -28.24 14.07
CA THR A 657 7.31 -28.17 15.37
C THR A 657 5.83 -27.95 15.19
N LEU A 658 5.43 -27.00 14.33
CA LEU A 658 4.01 -26.76 14.02
C LEU A 658 3.31 -28.05 13.51
N ARG A 659 3.91 -28.74 12.53
CA ARG A 659 3.39 -30.00 11.97
C ARG A 659 3.26 -31.09 13.03
N ARG A 660 4.26 -31.22 13.91
CA ARG A 660 4.22 -32.17 15.03
C ARG A 660 3.08 -31.84 15.99
N GLN A 661 2.93 -30.58 16.40
CA GLN A 661 1.94 -30.13 17.38
C GLN A 661 0.50 -30.37 16.91
N ILE A 662 0.19 -30.11 15.64
CA ILE A 662 -1.15 -30.35 15.09
C ILE A 662 -1.38 -31.84 14.75
N GLY A 663 -0.31 -32.66 14.75
CA GLY A 663 -0.39 -34.08 14.45
C GLY A 663 -0.41 -34.41 12.96
N TRP A 664 0.20 -33.57 12.13
CA TRP A 664 0.27 -33.78 10.67
C TRP A 664 1.21 -34.93 10.31
N ASP A 665 2.39 -34.97 10.93
CA ASP A 665 3.39 -36.04 10.77
C ASP A 665 3.41 -36.92 12.02
N MET A 666 2.45 -37.84 12.13
CA MET A 666 2.45 -38.84 13.20
C MET A 666 3.54 -39.88 12.90
N THR A 667 4.76 -39.63 13.39
CA THR A 667 5.74 -40.71 13.53
C THR A 667 5.25 -41.65 14.63
N GLU A 668 5.29 -42.96 14.37
CA GLU A 668 5.09 -43.94 15.44
C GLU A 668 6.11 -43.62 16.54
N THR A 669 5.64 -43.27 17.73
CA THR A 669 6.51 -43.12 18.91
C THR A 669 7.30 -44.40 19.06
N ILE A 670 8.63 -44.29 18.98
CA ILE A 670 9.52 -45.40 19.27
C ILE A 670 9.29 -45.77 20.73
N VAL A 671 8.66 -46.91 20.97
CA VAL A 671 8.41 -47.41 22.32
C VAL A 671 9.76 -47.80 22.91
N THR A 672 10.30 -46.97 23.80
CA THR A 672 11.54 -47.28 24.51
C THR A 672 11.28 -48.32 25.60
N GLN A 673 12.30 -49.12 25.92
CA GLN A 673 12.20 -50.11 27.02
C GLN A 673 11.81 -49.44 28.35
N GLU A 674 12.27 -48.20 28.57
CA GLU A 674 11.93 -47.39 29.74
C GLU A 674 10.45 -47.05 29.80
N LEU A 675 9.84 -46.64 28.67
CA LEU A 675 8.42 -46.37 28.58
C LEU A 675 7.57 -47.62 28.85
N THR A 676 8.02 -48.78 28.36
CA THR A 676 7.36 -50.07 28.64
C THR A 676 7.34 -50.38 30.13
N VAL A 677 8.48 -50.25 30.82
CA VAL A 677 8.58 -50.48 32.28
C VAL A 677 7.68 -49.52 33.05
N GLN A 678 7.64 -48.23 32.66
CA GLN A 678 6.76 -47.25 33.29
C GLN A 678 5.28 -47.59 33.09
N LEU A 679 4.89 -48.03 31.89
CA LEU A 679 3.51 -48.45 31.61
C LEU A 679 3.12 -49.72 32.38
N GLU A 680 4.02 -50.68 32.54
CA GLU A 680 3.79 -51.87 33.37
C GLU A 680 3.59 -51.51 34.84
N GLN A 681 4.42 -50.62 35.38
CA GLN A 681 4.26 -50.11 36.74
C GLN A 681 2.91 -49.39 36.91
N LEU A 682 2.59 -48.48 35.99
CA LEU A 682 1.31 -47.76 35.98
C LEU A 682 0.11 -48.72 35.88
N THR A 683 0.25 -49.82 35.13
CA THR A 683 -0.79 -50.86 35.02
C THR A 683 -1.04 -51.52 36.37
N ASN A 684 0.01 -51.84 37.12
CA ASN A 684 -0.10 -52.43 38.45
C ASN A 684 -0.72 -51.45 39.45
N ASP A 685 -0.31 -50.19 39.41
CA ASP A 685 -0.85 -49.13 40.28
C ASP A 685 -2.33 -48.85 39.95
N ALA A 686 -2.70 -48.87 38.66
CA ALA A 686 -4.08 -48.73 38.21
C ALA A 686 -4.99 -49.86 38.75
N ARG A 687 -4.50 -51.12 38.74
CA ARG A 687 -5.23 -52.27 39.33
C ARG A 687 -5.47 -52.11 40.84
N GLN A 688 -4.62 -51.37 41.53
CA GLN A 688 -4.78 -51.07 42.96
C GLN A 688 -5.72 -49.88 43.20
N ALA A 689 -5.71 -48.88 42.31
CA ALA A 689 -6.52 -47.65 42.43
C ALA A 689 -7.99 -47.80 41.99
N VAL A 690 -8.34 -48.91 41.33
CA VAL A 690 -9.72 -49.29 41.01
C VAL A 690 -10.55 -49.48 42.29
N LEU A 691 -11.76 -48.93 42.32
CA LEU A 691 -12.72 -49.14 43.41
C LEU A 691 -13.21 -50.59 43.40
N LYS A 692 -13.19 -51.24 44.57
CA LYS A 692 -13.57 -52.66 44.72
C LYS A 692 -14.84 -52.82 45.54
N ARG A 693 -15.61 -53.87 45.25
CA ARG A 693 -16.81 -54.24 46.03
C ARG A 693 -16.50 -54.52 47.49
N ASP A 694 -15.34 -55.10 47.77
CA ASP A 694 -14.89 -55.39 49.14
C ASP A 694 -14.64 -54.11 49.95
N GLN A 695 -14.14 -53.05 49.30
CA GLN A 695 -13.98 -51.75 49.95
C GLN A 695 -15.33 -51.08 50.21
N LEU A 696 -16.31 -51.23 49.29
CA LEU A 696 -17.66 -50.72 49.50
C LEU A 696 -18.37 -51.44 50.67
N ALA A 697 -18.16 -52.75 50.81
CA ALA A 697 -18.72 -53.54 51.91
C ALA A 697 -18.23 -53.08 53.29
N SER A 698 -17.05 -52.44 53.36
CA SER A 698 -16.50 -51.90 54.61
C SER A 698 -17.13 -50.59 55.10
N LEU A 699 -18.06 -49.99 54.33
CA LEU A 699 -18.73 -48.73 54.69
C LEU A 699 -19.96 -48.91 55.60
N ASP A 700 -20.28 -50.15 56.01
CA ASP A 700 -21.41 -50.51 56.87
C ASP A 700 -22.77 -49.94 56.39
N LEU A 701 -23.06 -50.08 55.09
CA LEU A 701 -24.28 -49.56 54.47
C LEU A 701 -25.47 -50.53 54.70
N PRO A 702 -26.72 -50.03 54.85
CA PRO A 702 -27.88 -50.89 55.11
C PRO A 702 -28.20 -51.77 53.89
N SER A 703 -28.55 -53.04 54.13
CA SER A 703 -28.85 -54.00 53.05
C SER A 703 -30.26 -53.88 52.48
N LYS A 704 -31.14 -53.14 53.18
CA LYS A 704 -32.54 -52.90 52.79
C LYS A 704 -32.96 -51.46 53.08
N ASP A 705 -33.93 -50.96 52.32
CA ASP A 705 -34.58 -49.66 52.55
C ASP A 705 -35.67 -49.75 53.64
N ASP A 706 -36.28 -48.60 53.99
CA ASP A 706 -37.36 -48.52 54.99
C ASP A 706 -38.64 -49.26 54.55
N GLN A 707 -38.73 -49.65 53.27
CA GLN A 707 -39.80 -50.45 52.68
C GLN A 707 -39.44 -51.94 52.53
N ASN A 708 -38.30 -52.37 53.11
CA ASN A 708 -37.79 -53.75 53.11
C ASN A 708 -37.36 -54.27 51.72
N ASN A 709 -37.15 -53.38 50.74
CA ASN A 709 -36.56 -53.72 49.44
C ASN A 709 -35.03 -53.86 49.58
N ALA A 710 -34.44 -54.83 48.86
CA ALA A 710 -32.99 -55.02 48.88
C ALA A 710 -32.25 -53.90 48.12
N ILE A 711 -31.26 -53.28 48.76
CA ILE A 711 -30.46 -52.21 48.14
C ILE A 711 -29.18 -52.82 47.55
N THR A 712 -28.94 -52.57 46.26
CA THR A 712 -27.68 -52.94 45.60
C THR A 712 -26.83 -51.69 45.41
N TRP A 713 -26.06 -51.33 46.44
CA TRP A 713 -25.23 -50.11 46.45
C TRP A 713 -24.33 -49.95 45.24
N TRP A 714 -23.70 -51.03 44.78
CA TRP A 714 -22.87 -51.00 43.58
C TRP A 714 -23.64 -50.56 42.32
N ASN A 715 -24.91 -50.94 42.20
CA ASN A 715 -25.75 -50.57 41.06
C ASN A 715 -26.09 -49.07 41.07
N ILE A 716 -26.24 -48.48 42.26
CA ILE A 716 -26.48 -47.05 42.44
C ILE A 716 -25.25 -46.25 41.97
N LEU A 717 -24.04 -46.80 42.15
CA LEU A 717 -22.79 -46.14 41.75
C LEU A 717 -22.45 -46.26 40.25
N HIS A 718 -23.17 -47.05 39.44
CA HIS A 718 -22.86 -47.23 38.01
C HIS A 718 -22.94 -45.94 37.16
N VAL A 719 -23.57 -44.89 37.67
CA VAL A 719 -23.60 -43.57 37.01
C VAL A 719 -22.29 -42.80 37.24
N LEU A 720 -21.52 -43.17 38.26
CA LEU A 720 -20.26 -42.53 38.66
C LEU A 720 -19.05 -43.46 38.48
N ILE A 721 -19.24 -44.77 38.30
CA ILE A 721 -18.18 -45.77 38.19
C ILE A 721 -18.45 -46.70 37.01
N ASP A 722 -17.41 -47.02 36.22
CA ASP A 722 -17.49 -47.98 35.13
C ASP A 722 -17.52 -49.46 35.59
N LEU A 723 -17.58 -50.40 34.64
CA LEU A 723 -17.59 -51.83 34.92
C LEU A 723 -16.28 -52.34 35.55
N SER A 724 -15.18 -51.63 35.32
CA SER A 724 -13.85 -51.95 35.83
C SER A 724 -13.60 -51.33 37.20
N GLY A 725 -14.49 -50.51 37.73
CA GLY A 725 -14.34 -49.82 39.02
C GLY A 725 -13.57 -48.48 38.93
N LEU A 726 -13.40 -47.92 37.73
CA LEU A 726 -12.83 -46.59 37.50
C LEU A 726 -13.93 -45.53 37.58
N VAL A 727 -13.61 -44.38 38.18
CA VAL A 727 -14.58 -43.30 38.36
C VAL A 727 -14.77 -42.56 37.03
N ILE A 728 -16.02 -42.52 36.56
CA ILE A 728 -16.42 -41.83 35.33
C ILE A 728 -16.05 -40.34 35.45
N PRO A 729 -15.64 -39.72 34.34
CA PRO A 729 -15.28 -38.31 34.31
C PRO A 729 -16.34 -37.36 34.89
N GLN A 730 -15.89 -36.42 35.75
CA GLN A 730 -16.74 -35.36 36.30
C GLN A 730 -16.75 -34.11 35.41
N PRO A 731 -17.81 -33.28 35.45
CA PRO A 731 -17.90 -32.05 34.65
C PRO A 731 -16.81 -31.03 35.02
N LEU A 732 -16.10 -30.49 34.03
CA LEU A 732 -15.05 -29.48 34.24
C LEU A 732 -15.55 -28.15 34.84
N ALA A 733 -16.85 -27.87 34.78
CA ALA A 733 -17.45 -26.62 35.25
C ALA A 733 -17.73 -26.62 36.76
N GLU A 734 -17.69 -27.78 37.41
CA GLU A 734 -18.05 -27.96 38.82
C GLU A 734 -16.87 -28.52 39.61
N ASP A 735 -16.86 -28.31 40.92
CA ASP A 735 -15.97 -29.04 41.81
C ASP A 735 -16.36 -30.54 41.78
N PRO A 736 -15.41 -31.49 41.60
CA PRO A 736 -15.71 -32.91 41.59
C PRO A 736 -16.49 -33.39 42.82
N ALA A 737 -16.17 -32.87 44.02
CA ALA A 737 -16.87 -33.24 45.25
C ALA A 737 -18.34 -32.79 45.21
N PHE A 738 -18.61 -31.61 44.66
CA PHE A 738 -19.98 -31.12 44.48
C PHE A 738 -20.75 -31.94 43.44
N SER A 739 -20.15 -32.23 42.29
CA SER A 739 -20.82 -32.95 41.20
C SER A 739 -21.15 -34.41 41.58
N ILE A 740 -20.19 -35.09 42.22
CA ILE A 740 -20.36 -36.43 42.78
C ILE A 740 -21.51 -36.43 43.79
N ARG A 741 -21.48 -35.50 44.74
CA ARG A 741 -22.51 -35.40 45.78
C ARG A 741 -23.89 -35.12 45.21
N ARG A 742 -24.01 -34.20 44.24
CA ARG A 742 -25.28 -33.89 43.56
C ARG A 742 -25.85 -35.12 42.86
N THR A 743 -25.01 -35.84 42.10
CA THR A 743 -25.43 -37.04 41.38
C THR A 743 -25.85 -38.16 42.34
N LEU A 744 -25.14 -38.31 43.46
CA LEU A 744 -25.52 -39.24 44.53
C LEU A 744 -26.86 -38.82 45.15
N HIS A 745 -27.05 -37.55 45.49
CA HIS A 745 -28.29 -37.04 46.08
C HIS A 745 -29.49 -37.31 45.18
N GLU A 746 -29.37 -37.02 43.87
CA GLU A 746 -30.39 -37.32 42.87
C GLU A 746 -30.75 -38.82 42.85
N ARG A 747 -29.76 -39.72 42.94
CA ARG A 747 -30.00 -41.17 42.94
C ARG A 747 -30.56 -41.70 44.25
N LEU A 748 -30.07 -41.18 45.36
CA LEU A 748 -30.52 -41.56 46.70
C LEU A 748 -31.96 -41.09 46.97
N SER A 749 -32.41 -40.00 46.32
CA SER A 749 -33.80 -39.53 46.40
C SER A 749 -34.85 -40.54 45.92
N HIS A 750 -34.45 -41.55 45.14
CA HIS A 750 -35.31 -42.63 44.67
C HIS A 750 -35.38 -43.83 45.61
N ILE A 751 -34.66 -43.79 46.74
CA ILE A 751 -34.59 -44.87 47.72
C ILE A 751 -35.32 -44.42 48.99
N ALA A 752 -36.19 -45.27 49.53
CA ALA A 752 -36.96 -44.96 50.73
C ALA A 752 -36.10 -45.09 52.00
N ILE A 753 -35.27 -44.08 52.30
CA ILE A 753 -34.49 -43.99 53.55
C ILE A 753 -34.79 -42.62 54.19
N GLY A 754 -35.21 -42.62 55.46
CA GLY A 754 -35.48 -41.41 56.23
C GLY A 754 -34.23 -40.63 56.67
N GLU A 755 -34.39 -39.31 56.86
CA GLU A 755 -33.38 -38.47 57.53
C GLU A 755 -33.29 -38.83 59.02
N PRO A 756 -32.10 -38.84 59.67
CA PRO A 756 -30.80 -38.31 59.22
C PRO A 756 -29.85 -39.32 58.55
N LEU A 757 -30.26 -40.59 58.42
CA LEU A 757 -29.40 -41.69 57.94
C LEU A 757 -29.03 -41.52 56.45
N LEU A 758 -29.95 -40.98 55.65
CA LEU A 758 -29.75 -40.67 54.23
C LEU A 758 -28.55 -39.74 54.01
N THR A 759 -28.48 -38.64 54.78
CA THR A 759 -27.39 -37.67 54.70
C THR A 759 -26.04 -38.30 55.08
N GLU A 760 -26.00 -39.19 56.06
CA GLU A 760 -24.78 -39.90 56.46
C GLU A 760 -24.29 -40.89 55.38
N ILE A 761 -25.22 -41.64 54.78
CA ILE A 761 -24.94 -42.55 53.66
C ILE A 761 -24.39 -41.78 52.46
N GLU A 762 -25.02 -40.66 52.11
CA GLU A 762 -24.57 -39.78 51.02
C GLU A 762 -23.12 -39.32 51.26
N ALA A 763 -22.80 -38.85 52.47
CA ALA A 763 -21.45 -38.40 52.82
C ALA A 763 -20.40 -39.53 52.73
N ARG A 764 -20.73 -40.74 53.22
CA ARG A 764 -19.82 -41.90 53.15
C ARG A 764 -19.57 -42.33 51.70
N LEU A 765 -20.62 -42.40 50.88
CA LEU A 765 -20.52 -42.76 49.46
C LEU A 765 -19.78 -41.68 48.65
N ALA A 766 -20.05 -40.40 48.91
CA ALA A 766 -19.35 -39.29 48.26
C ALA A 766 -17.86 -39.32 48.58
N THR A 767 -17.48 -39.55 49.83
CA THR A 767 -16.07 -39.67 50.26
C THR A 767 -15.39 -40.87 49.60
N PHE A 768 -16.08 -42.02 49.52
CA PHE A 768 -15.57 -43.22 48.85
C PHE A 768 -15.25 -42.98 47.37
N ILE A 769 -16.20 -42.39 46.63
CA ILE A 769 -16.00 -42.09 45.19
C ILE A 769 -14.96 -41.00 44.99
N LEU A 770 -14.98 -39.94 45.81
CA LEU A 770 -14.02 -38.84 45.70
C LEU A 770 -12.58 -39.33 45.94
N ASN A 771 -12.36 -40.20 46.92
CA ASN A 771 -11.05 -40.80 47.15
C ASN A 771 -10.60 -41.67 45.96
N GLY A 772 -11.51 -42.45 45.37
CA GLY A 772 -11.23 -43.19 44.14
C GLY A 772 -10.84 -42.28 42.98
N TYR A 773 -11.63 -41.22 42.76
CA TYR A 773 -11.39 -40.21 41.73
C TYR A 773 -10.00 -39.56 41.89
N LEU A 774 -9.66 -39.07 43.09
CA LEU A 774 -8.39 -38.40 43.36
C LEU A 774 -7.19 -39.36 43.20
N ASN A 775 -7.31 -40.60 43.68
CA ASN A 775 -6.23 -41.59 43.54
C ASN A 775 -5.96 -41.94 42.07
N GLN A 776 -7.01 -42.09 41.26
CA GLN A 776 -6.89 -42.36 39.82
C GLN A 776 -6.28 -41.17 39.08
N HIS A 777 -6.65 -39.94 39.42
CA HIS A 777 -6.07 -38.72 38.81
C HIS A 777 -4.59 -38.56 39.15
N ARG A 778 -4.18 -38.84 40.40
CA ARG A 778 -2.77 -38.80 40.82
C ARG A 778 -1.84 -39.69 39.99
N LEU A 779 -2.33 -40.85 39.53
CA LEU A 779 -1.56 -41.73 38.64
C LEU A 779 -1.25 -41.06 37.30
N MET A 780 -2.26 -40.43 36.70
CA MET A 780 -2.11 -39.71 35.44
C MET A 780 -1.28 -38.43 35.59
N GLU A 781 -1.46 -37.73 36.70
CA GLU A 781 -0.65 -36.57 37.06
C GLU A 781 0.83 -36.94 37.19
N GLY A 782 1.15 -38.02 37.90
CA GLY A 782 2.52 -38.52 38.03
C GLY A 782 3.13 -38.92 36.69
N LEU A 783 2.35 -39.57 35.81
CA LEU A 783 2.79 -39.94 34.47
C LEU A 783 3.12 -38.71 33.62
N LEU A 784 2.20 -37.75 33.50
CA LEU A 784 2.39 -36.57 32.65
C LEU A 784 3.46 -35.62 33.20
N LEU A 785 3.57 -35.50 34.53
CA LEU A 785 4.66 -34.77 35.15
C LEU A 785 6.02 -35.40 34.80
N THR A 786 6.12 -36.73 34.82
CA THR A 786 7.37 -37.43 34.51
C THR A 786 7.73 -37.34 33.03
N LEU A 787 6.75 -37.46 32.13
CA LEU A 787 7.00 -37.49 30.69
C LEU A 787 7.20 -36.11 30.07
N THR A 788 6.41 -35.11 30.50
CA THR A 788 6.43 -33.78 29.88
C THR A 788 6.67 -32.64 30.88
N GLY A 789 6.66 -32.90 32.18
CA GLY A 789 6.79 -31.85 33.20
C GLY A 789 5.50 -31.05 33.41
N LEU A 790 4.35 -31.58 33.00
CA LEU A 790 3.07 -30.87 33.10
C LEU A 790 2.68 -30.65 34.57
N PRO A 791 2.38 -29.42 35.00
CA PRO A 791 1.84 -29.16 36.34
C PRO A 791 0.54 -29.91 36.62
N LEU A 792 0.40 -30.38 37.86
CA LEU A 792 -0.68 -31.26 38.32
C LEU A 792 -2.08 -30.68 38.03
N ASP A 793 -2.26 -29.37 38.24
CA ASP A 793 -3.52 -28.65 38.02
C ASP A 793 -3.96 -28.61 36.55
N ARG A 794 -3.02 -28.78 35.61
CA ARG A 794 -3.26 -28.78 34.16
C ARG A 794 -3.48 -30.18 33.59
N CYS A 795 -3.20 -31.25 34.34
CA CYS A 795 -3.30 -32.63 33.85
C CYS A 795 -4.70 -32.99 33.37
N GLU A 796 -5.74 -32.82 34.20
CA GLU A 796 -7.11 -33.14 33.79
C GLU A 796 -7.57 -32.33 32.56
N PRO A 797 -7.45 -30.99 32.51
CA PRO A 797 -7.82 -30.21 31.33
C PRO A 797 -7.10 -30.66 30.05
N VAL A 798 -5.81 -30.97 30.11
CA VAL A 798 -5.05 -31.44 28.94
C VAL A 798 -5.53 -32.81 28.47
N ILE A 799 -5.82 -33.73 29.39
CA ILE A 799 -6.37 -35.06 29.06
C ILE A 799 -7.72 -34.91 28.33
N ARG A 800 -8.57 -33.99 28.82
CA ARG A 800 -9.86 -33.65 28.20
C ARG A 800 -9.68 -33.04 26.82
N TRP A 801 -8.73 -32.13 26.66
CA TRP A 801 -8.44 -31.50 25.38
C TRP A 801 -8.02 -32.51 24.32
N ALA A 802 -7.25 -33.54 24.72
CA ALA A 802 -6.89 -34.66 23.86
C ALA A 802 -8.09 -35.57 23.48
N GLY A 803 -9.30 -35.33 24.00
CA GLY A 803 -10.48 -36.16 23.77
C GLY A 803 -10.46 -37.49 24.53
N SER A 804 -9.73 -37.53 25.65
CA SER A 804 -9.66 -38.67 26.56
C SER A 804 -10.07 -38.26 27.97
N ASP A 805 -9.98 -39.21 28.89
CA ASP A 805 -10.21 -39.02 30.32
C ASP A 805 -9.43 -40.06 31.12
N VAL A 806 -9.31 -39.83 32.44
CA VAL A 806 -8.54 -40.71 33.32
C VAL A 806 -9.10 -42.13 33.32
N SER A 807 -10.43 -42.30 33.38
CA SER A 807 -11.05 -43.62 33.37
C SER A 807 -10.83 -44.34 32.05
N LYS A 808 -10.96 -43.64 30.92
CA LYS A 808 -10.75 -44.20 29.59
C LYS A 808 -9.29 -44.63 29.38
N PHE A 809 -8.33 -43.78 29.74
CA PHE A 809 -6.91 -44.12 29.58
C PHE A 809 -6.50 -45.28 30.50
N LEU A 810 -6.89 -45.25 31.78
CA LEU A 810 -6.59 -46.36 32.70
C LEU A 810 -7.32 -47.65 32.29
N GLY A 811 -8.53 -47.56 31.75
CA GLY A 811 -9.26 -48.70 31.19
C GLY A 811 -8.55 -49.30 29.97
N GLU A 812 -8.09 -48.46 29.03
CA GLU A 812 -7.26 -48.87 27.88
C GLU A 812 -5.97 -49.56 28.34
N LEU A 813 -5.35 -49.05 29.40
CA LEU A 813 -4.15 -49.62 30.03
C LEU A 813 -4.41 -51.00 30.65
N LEU A 814 -5.51 -51.14 31.40
CA LEU A 814 -5.91 -52.42 32.01
C LEU A 814 -6.26 -53.49 30.96
N LEU A 815 -6.79 -53.07 29.80
CA LEU A 815 -7.15 -53.94 28.68
C LEU A 815 -5.99 -54.19 27.70
N GLY A 816 -4.88 -53.45 27.81
CA GLY A 816 -3.70 -53.56 26.95
C GLY A 816 -3.93 -53.16 25.49
N LYS A 817 -4.88 -52.26 25.20
CA LYS A 817 -5.23 -51.85 23.81
C LYS A 817 -5.19 -50.34 23.66
N GLY A 818 -4.59 -49.83 22.58
CA GLY A 818 -4.67 -48.41 22.18
C GLY A 818 -3.81 -47.42 22.98
N VAL A 819 -3.17 -47.86 24.07
CA VAL A 819 -2.44 -47.02 25.04
C VAL A 819 -1.41 -46.09 24.40
N ILE A 820 -0.59 -46.58 23.47
CA ILE A 820 0.51 -45.80 22.87
C ILE A 820 -0.02 -44.64 22.02
N GLN A 821 -1.09 -44.85 21.27
CA GLN A 821 -1.70 -43.80 20.44
C GLN A 821 -2.30 -42.70 21.32
N THR A 822 -3.04 -43.09 22.36
CA THR A 822 -3.61 -42.16 23.32
C THR A 822 -2.51 -41.41 24.08
N LEU A 823 -1.45 -42.10 24.51
CA LEU A 823 -0.30 -41.50 25.19
C LEU A 823 0.45 -40.50 24.31
N THR A 824 0.71 -40.84 23.05
CA THR A 824 1.36 -39.94 22.08
C THR A 824 0.56 -38.66 21.91
N LYS A 825 -0.76 -38.79 21.81
CA LYS A 825 -1.66 -37.64 21.75
C LYS A 825 -1.60 -36.81 23.04
N LEU A 826 -1.60 -37.45 24.21
CA LEU A 826 -1.49 -36.75 25.50
C LEU A 826 -0.17 -35.99 25.65
N ILE A 827 0.96 -36.60 25.29
CA ILE A 827 2.28 -35.97 25.28
C ILE A 827 2.24 -34.71 24.42
N ARG A 828 1.78 -34.83 23.17
CA ARG A 828 1.67 -33.70 22.23
C ARG A 828 0.83 -32.54 22.78
N TYR A 829 -0.35 -32.85 23.32
CA TYR A 829 -1.23 -31.81 23.87
C TYR A 829 -0.64 -31.16 25.14
N SER A 830 0.09 -31.93 25.95
CA SER A 830 0.77 -31.41 27.13
C SER A 830 1.95 -30.49 26.76
N GLU A 831 2.75 -30.86 25.77
CA GLU A 831 3.84 -30.02 25.23
C GLU A 831 3.29 -28.70 24.68
N VAL A 832 2.20 -28.74 23.91
CA VAL A 832 1.55 -27.53 23.40
C VAL A 832 1.04 -26.64 24.53
N SER A 833 0.37 -27.21 25.54
CA SER A 833 -0.13 -26.47 26.70
C SER A 833 1.00 -25.79 27.49
N GLN A 834 2.15 -26.46 27.62
CA GLN A 834 3.34 -25.89 28.26
C GLN A 834 3.98 -24.79 27.43
N GLN A 835 4.16 -24.99 26.13
CA GLN A 835 4.79 -24.02 25.23
C GLN A 835 3.97 -22.74 25.09
N LEU A 836 2.63 -22.86 25.04
CA LEU A 836 1.72 -21.71 25.09
C LEU A 836 1.63 -21.08 26.49
N GLY A 837 2.13 -21.79 27.52
CA GLY A 837 2.05 -21.36 28.91
C GLY A 837 0.62 -21.27 29.45
N LEU A 838 -0.36 -21.97 28.89
CA LEU A 838 -1.77 -21.84 29.27
C LEU A 838 -1.99 -22.22 30.74
N SER A 839 -2.74 -21.41 31.48
CA SER A 839 -3.15 -21.75 32.84
C SER A 839 -4.24 -22.84 32.83
N ALA A 840 -4.36 -23.57 33.94
CA ALA A 840 -5.43 -24.57 34.11
C ALA A 840 -6.81 -23.92 33.95
N ARG A 841 -6.97 -22.69 34.44
CA ARG A 841 -8.22 -21.93 34.35
C ARG A 841 -8.55 -21.55 32.90
N ALA A 842 -7.62 -20.95 32.17
CA ALA A 842 -7.85 -20.56 30.77
C ALA A 842 -8.19 -21.77 29.89
N LEU A 843 -7.42 -22.87 30.02
CA LEU A 843 -7.68 -24.09 29.26
C LEU A 843 -9.05 -24.69 29.62
N ARG A 844 -9.42 -24.75 30.91
CA ARG A 844 -10.77 -25.16 31.33
C ARG A 844 -11.85 -24.29 30.73
N THR A 845 -11.68 -22.97 30.73
CA THR A 845 -12.65 -22.02 30.15
C THR A 845 -12.89 -22.29 28.67
N PHE A 846 -11.84 -22.45 27.87
CA PHE A 846 -11.97 -22.73 26.44
C PHE A 846 -12.44 -24.16 26.13
N LEU A 847 -12.20 -25.12 27.02
CA LEU A 847 -12.75 -26.48 26.87
C LEU A 847 -14.25 -26.55 27.19
N ILE A 848 -14.71 -25.80 28.19
CA ILE A 848 -16.15 -25.71 28.54
C ILE A 848 -16.88 -24.89 27.47
N ASN A 849 -16.28 -23.80 27.00
CA ASN A 849 -16.86 -22.91 25.99
C ASN A 849 -15.93 -22.77 24.77
N PRO A 850 -15.82 -23.77 23.88
CA PRO A 850 -14.94 -23.70 22.70
C PRO A 850 -15.23 -22.52 21.78
N ARG A 851 -16.50 -22.09 21.73
CA ARG A 851 -16.95 -20.93 20.94
C ARG A 851 -16.36 -19.59 21.40
N TRP A 852 -15.87 -19.51 22.65
CA TRP A 852 -15.17 -18.31 23.14
C TRP A 852 -13.77 -18.17 22.53
N LEU A 853 -13.23 -19.22 21.90
CA LEU A 853 -12.02 -19.11 21.11
C LEU A 853 -12.37 -18.68 19.67
N TYR A 854 -13.22 -19.46 19.00
CA TYR A 854 -13.66 -19.21 17.62
C TYR A 854 -15.11 -19.70 17.41
N PRO A 855 -15.99 -18.93 16.75
CA PRO A 855 -17.42 -19.21 16.70
C PRO A 855 -17.80 -20.52 16.01
N GLU A 856 -17.05 -20.95 14.99
CA GLU A 856 -17.38 -22.16 14.21
C GLU A 856 -16.81 -23.45 14.82
N VAL A 857 -16.22 -23.39 16.02
CA VAL A 857 -15.76 -24.59 16.71
C VAL A 857 -16.97 -25.41 17.17
N GLY A 858 -16.91 -26.73 16.91
CA GLY A 858 -17.91 -27.69 17.37
C GLY A 858 -17.90 -27.90 18.89
N PHE A 859 -18.52 -28.99 19.35
CA PHE A 859 -18.61 -29.32 20.78
C PHE A 859 -17.25 -29.61 21.45
N LEU A 860 -16.24 -29.99 20.68
CA LEU A 860 -14.90 -30.29 21.17
C LEU A 860 -13.91 -29.33 20.54
N LEU A 861 -13.00 -28.78 21.35
CA LEU A 861 -11.91 -27.92 20.89
C LEU A 861 -10.81 -28.78 20.23
N PRO A 862 -10.65 -28.77 18.90
CA PRO A 862 -9.56 -29.48 18.25
C PRO A 862 -8.23 -28.78 18.52
N LEU A 863 -7.13 -29.52 18.39
CA LEU A 863 -5.79 -28.94 18.25
C LEU A 863 -5.49 -28.84 16.76
N SER A 864 -5.89 -27.73 16.15
CA SER A 864 -5.72 -27.40 14.74
C SER A 864 -4.85 -26.15 14.59
N MET A 865 -4.48 -25.80 13.35
CA MET A 865 -3.72 -24.57 13.09
C MET A 865 -4.48 -23.32 13.56
N ASN A 866 -5.81 -23.29 13.39
CA ASN A 866 -6.69 -22.24 13.89
C ASN A 866 -6.62 -22.10 15.42
N SER A 867 -6.93 -23.17 16.17
CA SER A 867 -6.97 -23.09 17.62
C SER A 867 -5.58 -22.82 18.22
N LEU A 868 -4.52 -23.35 17.60
CA LEU A 868 -3.15 -23.04 18.00
C LEU A 868 -2.81 -21.56 17.77
N TYR A 869 -3.17 -20.98 16.62
CA TYR A 869 -2.99 -19.55 16.37
C TYR A 869 -3.73 -18.70 17.40
N LEU A 870 -5.00 -18.97 17.67
CA LEU A 870 -5.79 -18.16 18.60
C LEU A 870 -5.35 -18.31 20.06
N LEU A 871 -4.92 -19.50 20.48
CA LEU A 871 -4.33 -19.69 21.80
C LEU A 871 -2.97 -19.01 21.92
N ASP A 872 -2.21 -18.93 20.82
CA ASP A 872 -0.97 -18.16 20.74
C ASP A 872 -1.24 -16.65 20.80
N ARG A 873 -2.29 -16.14 20.14
CA ARG A 873 -2.75 -14.74 20.29
C ARG A 873 -3.22 -14.45 21.72
N TYR A 874 -3.89 -15.39 22.38
CA TYR A 874 -4.28 -15.28 23.79
C TYR A 874 -3.06 -15.18 24.70
N ARG A 875 -2.05 -16.04 24.49
CA ARG A 875 -0.76 -15.96 25.18
C ARG A 875 -0.11 -14.60 24.97
N ASP A 876 -0.01 -14.14 23.71
CA ASP A 876 0.59 -12.85 23.39
C ASP A 876 -0.12 -11.68 24.09
N TRP A 877 -1.45 -11.71 24.16
CA TRP A 877 -2.23 -10.72 24.92
C TRP A 877 -1.87 -10.76 26.41
N ARG A 878 -1.86 -11.95 27.03
CA ARG A 878 -1.53 -12.11 28.45
C ARG A 878 -0.12 -11.60 28.76
N ASP A 879 0.84 -11.93 27.91
CA ASP A 879 2.25 -11.64 28.15
C ASP A 879 2.59 -10.15 27.89
N ASN A 880 1.88 -9.46 26.99
CA ASN A 880 2.23 -8.11 26.56
C ASN A 880 1.28 -6.99 27.04
N CYS A 881 0.03 -7.27 27.40
CA CYS A 881 -0.93 -6.22 27.75
C CYS A 881 -0.82 -5.70 29.19
N GLY A 882 -0.10 -6.39 30.08
CA GLY A 882 0.15 -5.93 31.45
C GLY A 882 -1.05 -6.04 32.41
N TYR A 883 -2.12 -6.73 32.01
CA TYR A 883 -3.30 -7.01 32.82
C TYR A 883 -3.31 -8.47 33.31
N PRO A 884 -3.97 -8.77 34.43
CA PRO A 884 -4.09 -10.15 34.91
C PRO A 884 -4.93 -10.99 33.93
N GLU A 885 -4.56 -12.27 33.79
CA GLU A 885 -5.21 -13.23 32.89
C GLU A 885 -6.73 -13.34 33.17
N GLU A 886 -7.12 -13.23 34.44
CA GLU A 886 -8.52 -13.27 34.85
C GLU A 886 -9.37 -12.17 34.22
N ALA A 887 -8.78 -11.00 33.94
CA ALA A 887 -9.53 -9.85 33.44
C ALA A 887 -10.14 -10.11 32.05
N LEU A 888 -9.39 -10.78 31.15
CA LEU A 888 -9.89 -11.15 29.82
C LEU A 888 -10.87 -12.33 29.90
N LEU A 889 -10.62 -13.32 30.76
CA LEU A 889 -11.54 -14.44 30.95
C LEU A 889 -12.90 -13.97 31.51
N GLU A 890 -12.89 -13.03 32.45
CA GLU A 890 -14.10 -12.40 32.96
C GLU A 890 -14.80 -11.53 31.92
N TYR A 891 -14.03 -10.87 31.06
CA TYR A 891 -14.60 -10.16 29.91
C TYR A 891 -15.35 -11.15 28.98
N PHE A 892 -14.75 -12.29 28.61
CA PHE A 892 -15.45 -13.27 27.78
C PHE A 892 -16.71 -13.79 28.44
N LYS A 893 -16.70 -14.01 29.75
CA LYS A 893 -17.90 -14.37 30.51
C LYS A 893 -18.97 -13.28 30.36
N GLN A 894 -18.64 -12.03 30.63
CA GLN A 894 -19.58 -10.90 30.50
C GLN A 894 -20.10 -10.72 29.07
N ALA A 895 -19.23 -10.86 28.07
CA ALA A 895 -19.59 -10.68 26.66
C ALA A 895 -20.53 -11.79 26.15
N ASN A 896 -20.51 -12.96 26.79
CA ASN A 896 -21.35 -14.10 26.42
C ASN A 896 -22.60 -14.27 27.30
N ASP A 897 -22.57 -13.77 28.54
CA ASP A 897 -23.71 -13.79 29.49
C ASP A 897 -24.89 -12.94 28.98
N THR A 898 -26.11 -13.31 29.37
CA THR A 898 -27.34 -12.58 29.02
C THR A 898 -27.89 -11.83 30.24
N PRO A 899 -28.34 -10.56 30.11
CA PRO A 899 -28.41 -9.73 28.90
C PRO A 899 -27.05 -9.10 28.53
N ARG A 900 -26.81 -8.96 27.22
CA ARG A 900 -25.57 -8.36 26.67
C ARG A 900 -25.72 -6.85 26.50
N ASP A 901 -24.84 -6.08 27.13
CA ASP A 901 -24.73 -4.63 26.92
C ASP A 901 -23.45 -4.30 26.15
N ASN A 902 -23.62 -3.86 24.90
CA ASN A 902 -22.51 -3.50 24.01
C ASN A 902 -21.67 -2.34 24.58
N THR A 903 -22.31 -1.32 25.17
CA THR A 903 -21.59 -0.15 25.67
C THR A 903 -20.69 -0.51 26.85
N GLN A 904 -21.19 -1.35 27.75
CA GLN A 904 -20.42 -1.84 28.90
C GLN A 904 -19.30 -2.78 28.46
N CYS A 905 -19.56 -3.69 27.52
CA CYS A 905 -18.53 -4.59 26.98
C CYS A 905 -17.42 -3.81 26.27
N ALA A 906 -17.79 -2.82 25.44
CA ALA A 906 -16.82 -1.97 24.77
C ALA A 906 -15.98 -1.14 25.74
N ALA A 907 -16.58 -0.61 26.82
CA ALA A 907 -15.83 0.12 27.86
C ALA A 907 -14.84 -0.79 28.60
N ARG A 908 -15.24 -2.03 28.92
CA ARG A 908 -14.36 -3.00 29.57
C ARG A 908 -13.23 -3.44 28.65
N LEU A 909 -13.52 -3.75 27.39
CA LEU A 909 -12.49 -4.15 26.43
C LEU A 909 -11.51 -3.00 26.14
N ALA A 910 -12.01 -1.76 26.01
CA ALA A 910 -11.19 -0.56 25.87
C ALA A 910 -10.18 -0.41 27.02
N SER A 911 -10.60 -0.70 28.26
CA SER A 911 -9.70 -0.69 29.41
C SER A 911 -8.61 -1.77 29.39
N LEU A 912 -8.78 -2.83 28.59
CA LEU A 912 -7.86 -3.96 28.46
C LEU A 912 -6.94 -3.87 27.24
N THR A 913 -7.32 -3.08 26.23
CA THR A 913 -6.57 -2.93 24.97
C THR A 913 -5.85 -1.60 24.85
N GLY A 914 -6.08 -0.65 25.76
CA GLY A 914 -5.51 0.71 25.68
C GLY A 914 -6.23 1.63 24.68
N TRP A 915 -7.33 1.16 24.08
CA TRP A 915 -8.18 1.95 23.20
C TRP A 915 -9.25 2.73 23.96
N THR A 916 -9.97 3.61 23.26
CA THR A 916 -11.16 4.28 23.82
C THR A 916 -12.42 3.47 23.53
N SER A 917 -13.43 3.59 24.40
CA SER A 917 -14.73 2.92 24.21
C SER A 917 -15.37 3.29 22.86
N SER A 918 -15.21 4.53 22.40
CA SER A 918 -15.70 4.98 21.09
C SER A 918 -15.00 4.30 19.91
N GLU A 919 -13.70 4.04 20.01
CA GLU A 919 -12.93 3.34 18.96
C GLU A 919 -13.36 1.86 18.87
N VAL A 920 -13.52 1.19 20.02
CA VAL A 920 -14.01 -0.20 20.07
C VAL A 920 -15.42 -0.30 19.48
N LEU A 921 -16.33 0.61 19.83
CA LEU A 921 -17.68 0.64 19.27
C LEU A 921 -17.69 0.89 17.75
N ALA A 922 -16.78 1.74 17.26
CA ALA A 922 -16.65 2.01 15.84
C ALA A 922 -16.13 0.78 15.07
N ALA A 923 -15.15 0.06 15.62
CA ALA A 923 -14.64 -1.18 15.04
C ALA A 923 -15.70 -2.29 15.05
N ASN A 924 -16.36 -2.51 16.20
CA ASN A 924 -17.39 -3.53 16.38
C ASN A 924 -18.61 -3.37 15.47
N ALA A 925 -18.77 -2.24 14.79
CA ALA A 925 -19.83 -2.05 13.80
C ALA A 925 -19.82 -3.11 12.68
N LEU A 926 -18.65 -3.69 12.36
CA LEU A 926 -18.52 -4.79 11.39
C LEU A 926 -18.88 -6.18 11.96
N LEU A 927 -18.98 -6.35 13.27
CA LEU A 927 -19.32 -7.62 13.92
C LEU A 927 -20.85 -7.84 13.96
N THR A 928 -21.48 -7.93 12.79
CA THR A 928 -22.95 -8.05 12.69
C THR A 928 -23.51 -9.38 13.20
N GLY A 929 -22.68 -10.44 13.26
CA GLY A 929 -23.08 -11.76 13.75
C GLY A 929 -23.06 -11.92 15.28
N SER A 930 -22.44 -10.99 16.00
CA SER A 930 -22.16 -11.09 17.45
C SER A 930 -22.77 -9.94 18.24
N ASP A 931 -23.93 -9.42 17.81
CA ASP A 931 -24.58 -8.23 18.41
C ASP A 931 -23.66 -7.00 18.51
N ARG A 932 -22.65 -6.90 17.64
CA ARG A 932 -21.58 -5.88 17.68
C ARG A 932 -20.74 -5.92 18.97
N ILE A 933 -20.51 -7.12 19.50
CA ILE A 933 -19.67 -7.35 20.67
C ILE A 933 -18.61 -8.38 20.29
N ALA A 934 -17.34 -8.07 20.59
CA ALA A 934 -16.24 -9.03 20.45
C ALA A 934 -16.32 -10.07 21.56
N SER A 935 -17.00 -11.18 21.30
CA SER A 935 -17.39 -12.21 22.28
C SER A 935 -16.40 -13.37 22.36
N ASN A 936 -15.42 -13.43 21.45
CA ASN A 936 -14.46 -14.52 21.35
C ASN A 936 -13.03 -14.01 21.05
N MET A 937 -12.03 -14.87 21.25
CA MET A 937 -10.63 -14.53 21.07
C MET A 937 -10.29 -14.13 19.63
N HIS A 938 -10.94 -14.73 18.63
CA HIS A 938 -10.79 -14.36 17.22
C HIS A 938 -11.15 -12.88 16.96
N GLU A 939 -12.29 -12.42 17.48
CA GLU A 939 -12.71 -11.02 17.37
C GLU A 939 -11.81 -10.07 18.19
N VAL A 940 -11.33 -10.50 19.36
CA VAL A 940 -10.41 -9.71 20.20
C VAL A 940 -9.01 -9.58 19.56
N ASP A 941 -8.50 -10.64 18.91
CA ASP A 941 -7.27 -10.58 18.11
C ASP A 941 -7.42 -9.58 16.96
N TRP A 942 -8.54 -9.64 16.24
CA TRP A 942 -8.83 -8.70 15.16
C TRP A 942 -8.83 -7.24 15.63
N LEU A 943 -9.48 -6.95 16.76
CA LEU A 943 -9.45 -5.61 17.36
C LEU A 943 -8.03 -5.19 17.76
N SER A 944 -7.22 -6.12 18.28
CA SER A 944 -5.81 -5.84 18.61
C SER A 944 -5.00 -5.53 17.35
N ARG A 945 -5.24 -6.21 16.24
CA ARG A 945 -4.61 -5.90 14.94
C ARG A 945 -5.08 -4.56 14.37
N MET A 946 -6.35 -4.22 14.52
CA MET A 946 -6.85 -2.88 14.18
C MET A 946 -6.20 -1.80 15.02
N HIS A 947 -6.04 -2.01 16.32
CA HIS A 947 -5.35 -1.08 17.21
C HIS A 947 -3.90 -0.85 16.77
N ASN A 948 -3.16 -1.92 16.48
CA ASN A 948 -1.81 -1.82 15.95
C ASN A 948 -1.75 -1.05 14.61
N ALA A 949 -2.72 -1.25 13.72
CA ALA A 949 -2.81 -0.49 12.47
C ALA A 949 -3.12 1.00 12.73
N SER A 950 -3.99 1.31 13.69
CA SER A 950 -4.27 2.68 14.13
C SER A 950 -3.03 3.36 14.68
N ASP A 951 -2.25 2.67 15.52
CA ASP A 951 -1.04 3.23 16.14
C ASP A 951 0.05 3.53 15.11
N VAL A 952 0.24 2.64 14.13
CA VAL A 952 1.24 2.84 13.06
C VAL A 952 0.82 3.96 12.10
N THR A 953 -0.47 4.09 11.81
CA THR A 953 -0.96 5.05 10.80
C THR A 953 -1.30 6.42 11.39
N GLY A 954 -1.74 6.46 12.65
CA GLY A 954 -2.36 7.61 13.32
C GLY A 954 -3.86 7.76 13.04
N LEU A 955 -4.49 6.79 12.35
CA LEU A 955 -5.90 6.83 11.97
C LEU A 955 -6.79 6.20 13.06
N SER A 956 -7.96 6.80 13.32
CA SER A 956 -9.00 6.15 14.13
C SER A 956 -9.55 4.90 13.45
N ALA A 957 -10.19 4.00 14.20
CA ALA A 957 -10.84 2.80 13.67
C ALA A 957 -11.85 3.15 12.57
N LYS A 958 -12.64 4.21 12.77
CA LYS A 958 -13.59 4.69 11.73
C LYS A 958 -12.87 5.17 10.46
N GLN A 959 -11.74 5.86 10.60
CA GLN A 959 -10.95 6.31 9.45
C GLN A 959 -10.27 5.15 8.73
N LEU A 960 -9.76 4.15 9.47
CA LEU A 960 -9.22 2.90 8.90
C LEU A 960 -10.27 2.18 8.07
N LEU A 961 -11.47 1.96 8.64
CA LEU A 961 -12.57 1.32 7.92
C LEU A 961 -13.02 2.13 6.71
N SER A 962 -13.00 3.46 6.80
CA SER A 962 -13.30 4.32 5.65
C SER A 962 -12.23 4.24 4.56
N ALA A 963 -10.96 4.02 4.92
CA ALA A 963 -9.86 3.83 3.97
C ALA A 963 -9.92 2.46 3.28
N THR A 964 -10.26 1.39 4.00
CA THR A 964 -10.43 0.04 3.42
C THR A 964 -11.67 -0.11 2.55
N ASP A 965 -12.63 0.81 2.68
CA ASP A 965 -13.84 0.88 1.84
C ASP A 965 -13.62 1.60 0.50
N LEU A 966 -12.43 2.18 0.26
CA LEU A 966 -12.13 2.86 -0.99
C LEU A 966 -12.01 1.86 -2.15
N THR A 967 -12.62 2.20 -3.27
CA THR A 967 -12.56 1.45 -4.53
C THR A 967 -12.40 2.42 -5.70
N ALA A 968 -12.11 1.89 -6.90
CA ALA A 968 -12.04 2.71 -8.12
C ALA A 968 -13.32 3.51 -8.41
N THR A 969 -14.48 3.03 -7.93
CA THR A 969 -15.79 3.64 -8.14
C THR A 969 -16.24 4.53 -6.97
N SER A 970 -15.46 4.63 -5.91
CA SER A 970 -15.75 5.52 -4.78
C SER A 970 -15.78 6.98 -5.22
N THR A 971 -16.66 7.77 -4.59
CA THR A 971 -16.87 9.18 -4.95
C THR A 971 -15.65 10.04 -4.62
N ALA A 972 -15.47 11.15 -5.35
CA ALA A 972 -14.40 12.10 -5.08
C ALA A 972 -14.43 12.67 -3.65
N SER A 973 -15.63 12.80 -3.04
CA SER A 973 -15.78 13.24 -1.65
C SER A 973 -15.28 12.21 -0.64
N HIS A 974 -15.46 10.90 -0.92
CA HIS A 974 -14.94 9.83 -0.08
C HIS A 974 -13.41 9.80 -0.13
N TRP A 975 -12.82 9.85 -1.33
CA TRP A 975 -11.37 9.98 -1.51
C TRP A 975 -10.80 11.21 -0.78
N LYS A 976 -11.48 12.37 -0.89
CA LYS A 976 -11.11 13.60 -0.18
C LYS A 976 -11.11 13.41 1.33
N SER A 977 -12.18 12.85 1.89
CA SER A 977 -12.32 12.66 3.33
C SER A 977 -11.20 11.77 3.89
N VAL A 978 -10.83 10.70 3.18
CA VAL A 978 -9.74 9.82 3.61
C VAL A 978 -8.39 10.51 3.44
N GLY A 979 -8.15 11.22 2.33
CA GLY A 979 -6.92 11.98 2.10
C GLY A 979 -6.66 13.05 3.16
N GLU A 980 -7.69 13.80 3.56
CA GLU A 980 -7.58 14.80 4.63
C GLU A 980 -7.32 14.14 6.00
N ALA A 981 -7.98 13.01 6.30
CA ALA A 981 -7.75 12.26 7.54
C ALA A 981 -6.31 11.73 7.64
N VAL A 982 -5.79 11.15 6.56
CA VAL A 982 -4.42 10.61 6.51
C VAL A 982 -3.37 11.72 6.67
N ILE A 983 -3.58 12.89 6.06
CA ILE A 983 -2.67 14.03 6.23
C ILE A 983 -2.76 14.60 7.66
N ALA A 984 -3.96 14.68 8.23
CA ALA A 984 -4.15 15.14 9.61
C ALA A 984 -3.44 14.21 10.62
N ALA A 985 -3.45 12.89 10.38
CA ALA A 985 -2.75 11.91 11.21
C ALA A 985 -1.21 11.99 11.14
N ASN A 986 -0.66 12.70 10.15
CA ASN A 986 0.79 12.93 10.00
C ASN A 986 1.26 14.29 10.51
N ARG A 987 0.34 15.16 10.94
CA ARG A 987 0.65 16.45 11.56
C ARG A 987 0.73 16.28 13.06
#